data_AF-A0A9J6AD57-F1
#
_entry.id   AF-A0A9J6AD57-F1
#
_cell.length_a   1.000
_cell.length_b   1.000
_cell.length_c   1.000
_cell.angle_alpha   90.00
_cell.angle_beta   90.00
_cell.angle_gamma   90.00
#
_symmetry.space_group_name_H-M   'P 1'
#
loop_
_entity.id
_entity.type
_entity.pdbx_description
1 polymer ?
#
loop_
_entity_poly.entity_id
_entity_poly.type
_entity_poly.pdbx_seq_one_letter_code
_entity_poly.pdbx_strand_id
1 'polypeptide(L)'
;MLHLDTNSFIAMETRTREQLQVNYKKVPSVQEMAKNKLVTIPSRYVREDQDRSIVASSNNKEVPVIDMQRLINDSMNLELNKLHFAAKEWGFFQIKNEIKELFNLPLEEKKKFEQSSGELDGFGQHFVVSDEQKLDWADVFYLKTAPPYLRMPIFSKLPLSLRETIEEYSEEVKELSIKLLKMFGKALGIDEEEVKSVFEEGMQSMRMNYYPPCPQSEKVMGLTPHSDATGLTILLQVNEIQGLQIKKDGIWISILPLPRAFIVNVGDVFEIFSNGIYKSIEHRSVVSSEKERISIATFHNSRLDGELGPANSLINAHNPPKFKKIEATKFYKGYLTRELVGKSYEMAKTKLVTIPSRYIHDNQDPSIASSNYKEVPVIDMQRLINDSMNLELNKLHFAAKEWGFFQLINHGVNFSMMEKMKDEIKKLFNLPLEEKKKFEQSSGELDGFGQLFVVSDEQKLDRADLFFLKTAPIYLRRPIFSKLPLSLRETIEEYSKEVNELSMKVLEMSGKALGIDEEEVKIVFEEGMQSMRMNYYPPCPQLEKVMGLCPQSNSSGLTILLSNGIWIPILPLPNAFVVNVGDALEIFSNGIYKSIEHRSVVNSERERMSVATFQNPRLDGELRPANSLINAHNPPKFKKIGVTEFYKGYVTRELVGKSYICQFKSEYVIRDDDGEIEIKYMEVPSVQELAKKKLMTIPSRYVRDDQDRSIATSNFKQVLVIDMQRLIIGVYMTGLVRVFQISKSNRLCKNFKFIHQTKLIKFGFFRGFQPRVGSGLENSWVWYKISSKIPENQDEALASTASIKSTALARRGAIS
;
A
#
# COMPACT_ATOMS: atom_id res chain seq x y z
N MET A 1 34.46 16.54 39.85
CA MET A 1 34.77 17.14 38.53
C MET A 1 33.55 16.96 37.63
N LEU A 2 32.98 18.05 37.15
CA LEU A 2 32.36 18.21 35.83
C LEU A 2 31.80 19.64 35.78
N HIS A 3 32.71 20.61 35.61
CA HIS A 3 32.30 21.87 35.00
C HIS A 3 31.89 21.52 33.56
N LEU A 4 30.59 21.36 33.33
CA LEU A 4 30.05 21.58 32.00
C LEU A 4 30.39 23.03 31.66
N ASP A 5 31.24 23.22 30.66
CA ASP A 5 31.75 24.51 30.25
C ASP A 5 30.55 25.45 29.99
N THR A 6 30.47 26.57 30.70
CA THR A 6 29.35 27.51 30.57
C THR A 6 29.14 27.97 29.14
N ASN A 7 30.21 28.01 28.33
CA ASN A 7 30.12 28.30 26.91
C ASN A 7 29.40 27.19 26.12
N SER A 8 29.57 25.92 26.50
CA SER A 8 28.86 24.80 25.88
C SER A 8 27.35 24.80 26.19
N PHE A 9 26.98 25.18 27.43
CA PHE A 9 25.57 25.31 27.82
C PHE A 9 24.91 26.50 27.10
N ILE A 10 25.56 27.67 27.08
CA ILE A 10 25.07 28.86 26.36
C ILE A 10 24.97 28.60 24.85
N ALA A 11 25.93 27.88 24.26
CA ALA A 11 25.88 27.49 22.85
C ALA A 11 24.73 26.50 22.56
N MET A 12 24.48 25.54 23.46
CA MET A 12 23.34 24.62 23.36
C MET A 12 22.00 25.37 23.48
N GLU A 13 21.88 26.28 24.46
CA GLU A 13 20.70 27.13 24.68
C GLU A 13 20.40 28.01 23.45
N THR A 14 21.43 28.67 22.90
CA THR A 14 21.32 29.53 21.71
C THR A 14 20.92 28.72 20.47
N ARG A 15 21.62 27.61 20.20
CA ARG A 15 21.34 26.73 19.05
C ARG A 15 19.93 26.13 19.12
N THR A 16 19.47 25.74 20.31
CA THR A 16 18.13 25.19 20.52
C THR A 16 17.04 26.25 20.28
N ARG A 17 17.27 27.51 20.67
CA ARG A 17 16.36 28.64 20.37
C ARG A 17 16.30 28.92 18.87
N GLU A 18 17.43 29.03 18.18
CA GLU A 18 17.50 29.26 16.73
C GLU A 18 16.81 28.16 15.91
N GLN A 19 16.93 26.89 16.35
CA GLN A 19 16.35 25.76 15.62
C GLN A 19 14.81 25.81 15.53
N LEU A 20 14.14 26.39 16.53
CA LEU A 20 12.67 26.47 16.65
C LEU A 20 12.05 27.82 16.21
N GLN A 21 12.84 28.78 15.71
CA GLN A 21 12.28 30.05 15.19
C GLN A 21 11.39 29.82 13.96
N VAL A 22 10.18 30.37 14.00
CA VAL A 22 9.19 30.32 12.91
C VAL A 22 8.46 31.66 12.83
N ASN A 23 8.38 32.23 11.62
CA ASN A 23 7.70 33.50 11.37
C ASN A 23 6.22 33.27 11.05
N TYR A 24 5.33 33.59 11.99
CA TYR A 24 3.88 33.66 11.75
C TYR A 24 3.44 35.09 11.46
N LYS A 25 2.32 35.24 10.74
CA LYS A 25 1.71 36.55 10.49
C LYS A 25 0.84 36.98 11.67
N LYS A 26 0.99 38.23 12.12
CA LYS A 26 0.10 38.81 13.15
C LYS A 26 -1.34 38.88 12.65
N VAL A 27 -2.28 38.66 13.56
CA VAL A 27 -3.73 38.71 13.29
C VAL A 27 -4.45 39.56 14.35
N PRO A 28 -5.63 40.15 14.04
CA PRO A 28 -6.40 40.93 15.00
C PRO A 28 -6.92 40.09 16.16
N SER A 29 -7.02 40.71 17.35
CA SER A 29 -7.68 40.09 18.51
C SER A 29 -9.17 39.86 18.24
N VAL A 30 -9.61 38.62 18.45
CA VAL A 30 -11.01 38.22 18.32
C VAL A 30 -11.81 38.69 19.54
N GLN A 31 -11.20 38.79 20.73
CA GLN A 31 -11.85 39.32 21.93
C GLN A 31 -12.30 40.78 21.74
N GLU A 32 -11.44 41.63 21.17
CA GLU A 32 -11.81 43.01 20.84
C GLU A 32 -12.84 43.08 19.72
N MET A 33 -12.72 42.20 18.72
CA MET A 33 -13.68 42.12 17.63
C MET A 33 -15.11 41.76 18.13
N ALA A 34 -15.21 40.86 19.10
CA ALA A 34 -16.48 40.45 19.71
C ALA A 34 -17.18 41.57 20.50
N LYS A 35 -16.44 42.50 21.13
CA LYS A 35 -17.02 43.65 21.84
C LYS A 35 -17.86 44.55 20.94
N ASN A 36 -17.55 44.61 19.65
CA ASN A 36 -18.20 45.49 18.68
C ASN A 36 -19.58 44.97 18.19
N LYS A 37 -20.14 43.91 18.79
CA LYS A 37 -21.46 43.33 18.47
C LYS A 37 -21.69 43.15 16.96
N LEU A 38 -20.75 42.47 16.30
CA LEU A 38 -20.79 42.26 14.85
C LEU A 38 -22.08 41.57 14.38
N VAL A 39 -22.72 42.16 13.36
CA VAL A 39 -23.88 41.58 12.65
C VAL A 39 -23.45 40.47 11.67
N THR A 40 -22.22 40.56 11.14
CA THR A 40 -21.67 39.58 10.18
C THR A 40 -20.19 39.34 10.47
N ILE A 41 -19.78 38.07 10.41
CA ILE A 41 -18.39 37.65 10.66
C ILE A 41 -17.50 37.95 9.44
N PRO A 42 -16.25 38.42 9.60
CA PRO A 42 -15.34 38.63 8.47
C PRO A 42 -15.02 37.32 7.73
N SER A 43 -14.96 37.38 6.40
CA SER A 43 -14.81 36.22 5.50
C SER A 43 -13.59 35.33 5.77
N ARG A 44 -12.55 35.86 6.42
CA ARG A 44 -11.35 35.11 6.82
C ARG A 44 -11.59 34.15 7.99
N TYR A 45 -12.62 34.33 8.80
CA TYR A 45 -13.00 33.39 9.87
C TYR A 45 -14.06 32.38 9.42
N VAL A 46 -14.85 32.71 8.38
CA VAL A 46 -15.91 31.85 7.84
C VAL A 46 -15.33 30.57 7.23
N ARG A 47 -15.70 29.42 7.77
CA ARG A 47 -15.35 28.07 7.30
C ARG A 47 -16.57 27.41 6.68
N GLU A 48 -16.58 27.27 5.36
CA GLU A 48 -17.61 26.52 4.61
C GLU A 48 -17.21 25.06 4.41
N ASP A 49 -15.92 24.78 4.59
CA ASP A 49 -15.19 23.51 4.55
C ASP A 49 -15.40 22.62 5.78
N GLN A 50 -16.16 23.06 6.79
CA GLN A 50 -16.34 22.29 8.01
C GLN A 50 -17.09 20.97 7.75
N ASP A 51 -16.49 19.88 8.19
CA ASP A 51 -17.17 18.60 8.36
C ASP A 51 -18.26 18.73 9.45
N ARG A 52 -19.51 18.77 8.98
CA ARG A 52 -20.76 18.84 9.77
C ARG A 52 -21.32 17.46 10.13
N SER A 53 -20.50 16.42 10.11
CA SER A 53 -20.88 15.06 10.54
C SER A 53 -21.60 15.05 11.89
N ILE A 54 -22.52 14.09 12.04
CA ILE A 54 -23.50 14.00 13.13
C ILE A 54 -22.79 14.05 14.48
N VAL A 55 -22.90 15.18 15.19
CA VAL A 55 -22.45 15.27 16.58
C VAL A 55 -23.40 14.42 17.43
N ALA A 56 -22.91 13.28 17.90
CA ALA A 56 -23.69 12.41 18.78
C ALA A 56 -23.89 13.11 20.13
N SER A 57 -25.15 13.36 20.49
CA SER A 57 -25.52 13.67 21.89
C SER A 57 -25.09 12.51 22.80
N SER A 58 -24.66 12.81 24.03
CA SER A 58 -23.87 11.98 24.94
C SER A 58 -24.50 10.66 25.45
N ASN A 59 -25.52 10.11 24.80
CA ASN A 59 -26.21 8.89 25.20
C ASN A 59 -25.39 7.62 24.85
N ASN A 60 -24.30 7.38 25.59
CA ASN A 60 -23.49 6.14 25.73
C ASN A 60 -22.00 6.16 25.27
N LYS A 61 -21.39 7.32 24.96
CA LYS A 61 -19.95 7.41 24.62
C LYS A 61 -19.24 8.58 25.33
N GLU A 62 -19.08 8.48 26.66
CA GLU A 62 -18.24 9.40 27.44
C GLU A 62 -16.77 8.99 27.44
N VAL A 63 -15.86 9.98 27.51
CA VAL A 63 -14.42 9.72 27.67
C VAL A 63 -14.13 9.12 29.06
N PRO A 64 -13.21 8.16 29.20
CA PRO A 64 -12.90 7.56 30.50
C PRO A 64 -12.44 8.57 31.55
N VAL A 65 -12.81 8.32 32.81
CA VAL A 65 -12.39 9.11 33.98
C VAL A 65 -11.42 8.28 34.81
N ILE A 66 -10.21 8.79 35.06
CA ILE A 66 -9.14 8.12 35.82
C ILE A 66 -9.01 8.77 37.20
N ASP A 67 -8.95 7.95 38.23
CA ASP A 67 -8.73 8.38 39.63
C ASP A 67 -7.26 8.21 40.01
N MET A 68 -6.53 9.31 40.14
CA MET A 68 -5.09 9.28 40.46
C MET A 68 -4.79 8.69 41.84
N GLN A 69 -5.67 8.85 42.84
CA GLN A 69 -5.44 8.29 44.17
C GLN A 69 -5.59 6.77 44.15
N ARG A 70 -6.54 6.24 43.37
CA ARG A 70 -6.63 4.79 43.12
C ARG A 70 -5.43 4.29 42.34
N LEU A 71 -5.09 4.97 41.26
CA LEU A 71 -4.01 4.59 40.35
C LEU A 71 -2.63 4.50 41.04
N ILE A 72 -2.33 5.37 42.01
CA ILE A 72 -1.10 5.31 42.82
C ILE A 72 -1.12 4.13 43.79
N ASN A 73 -2.29 3.78 44.34
CA ASN A 73 -2.46 2.72 45.34
C ASN A 73 -2.93 1.37 44.74
N ASP A 74 -2.81 1.21 43.42
CA ASP A 74 -3.45 0.13 42.66
C ASP A 74 -2.70 -1.21 42.76
N SER A 75 -2.83 -1.89 43.89
CA SER A 75 -2.21 -3.20 44.14
C SER A 75 -2.71 -4.32 43.22
N MET A 76 -3.81 -4.12 42.50
CA MET A 76 -4.41 -5.11 41.59
C MET A 76 -4.35 -4.69 40.10
N ASN A 77 -3.70 -3.57 39.78
CA ASN A 77 -3.60 -2.97 38.43
C ASN A 77 -4.96 -2.69 37.74
N LEU A 78 -6.06 -2.53 38.50
CA LEU A 78 -7.40 -2.30 37.95
C LEU A 78 -7.55 -0.92 37.28
N GLU A 79 -7.09 0.14 37.95
CA GLU A 79 -7.10 1.51 37.44
C GLU A 79 -5.98 1.72 36.42
N LEU A 80 -4.85 0.99 36.54
CA LEU A 80 -3.80 0.93 35.51
C LEU A 80 -4.31 0.34 34.20
N ASN A 81 -5.09 -0.75 34.24
CA ASN A 81 -5.73 -1.35 33.07
C ASN A 81 -6.75 -0.39 32.43
N LYS A 82 -7.46 0.38 33.25
CA LYS A 82 -8.41 1.40 32.80
C LYS A 82 -7.71 2.59 32.12
N LEU A 83 -6.56 3.02 32.65
CA LEU A 83 -5.68 4.02 32.03
C LEU A 83 -5.13 3.51 30.68
N HIS A 84 -4.67 2.26 30.62
CA HIS A 84 -4.22 1.61 29.38
C HIS A 84 -5.32 1.58 28.32
N PHE A 85 -6.53 1.14 28.70
CA PHE A 85 -7.71 1.15 27.82
C PHE A 85 -8.05 2.57 27.33
N ALA A 86 -7.99 3.57 28.20
CA ALA A 86 -8.26 4.96 27.83
C ALA A 86 -7.27 5.50 26.80
N ALA A 87 -5.96 5.34 27.03
CA ALA A 87 -4.93 5.81 26.11
C ALA A 87 -4.92 5.05 24.76
N LYS A 88 -5.29 3.77 24.77
CA LYS A 88 -5.37 2.92 23.58
C LYS A 88 -6.63 3.15 22.73
N GLU A 89 -7.81 3.11 23.35
CA GLU A 89 -9.10 3.09 22.66
C GLU A 89 -9.76 4.48 22.57
N TRP A 90 -9.27 5.48 23.30
CA TRP A 90 -9.83 6.84 23.31
C TRP A 90 -8.81 7.94 23.05
N GLY A 91 -7.54 7.75 23.45
CA GLY A 91 -6.49 8.78 23.36
C GLY A 91 -6.73 10.02 24.25
N PHE A 92 -7.90 10.12 24.87
CA PHE A 92 -8.42 11.20 25.71
C PHE A 92 -9.09 10.62 26.96
N PHE A 93 -8.88 11.25 28.12
CA PHE A 93 -9.50 10.89 29.40
C PHE A 93 -9.54 12.10 30.36
N GLN A 94 -10.23 11.97 31.49
CA GLN A 94 -10.31 13.02 32.52
C GLN A 94 -9.66 12.57 33.82
N ILE A 95 -8.96 13.50 34.51
CA ILE A 95 -8.36 13.31 35.84
C ILE A 95 -8.90 14.39 36.78
N LYS A 96 -9.37 14.04 37.98
CA LYS A 96 -9.87 15.04 38.95
C LYS A 96 -8.72 15.81 39.64
N ASN A 97 -8.72 17.15 39.59
CA ASN A 97 -7.88 18.06 40.40
C ASN A 97 -8.41 19.54 40.40
N GLU A 98 -7.91 20.41 41.28
CA GLU A 98 -8.49 21.74 41.61
C GLU A 98 -7.58 22.96 41.34
N ILE A 99 -7.88 23.82 40.35
CA ILE A 99 -7.27 25.19 40.23
C ILE A 99 -8.24 26.24 39.63
N LYS A 100 -8.10 27.50 40.08
CA LYS A 100 -8.69 28.78 39.61
C LYS A 100 -7.64 29.90 39.79
N GLU A 101 -7.67 31.09 39.17
CA GLU A 101 -8.47 31.71 38.10
C GLU A 101 -7.60 32.83 37.45
N LEU A 102 -7.66 33.05 36.12
CA LEU A 102 -6.51 33.67 35.41
C LEU A 102 -6.76 34.89 34.47
N PHE A 103 -7.91 35.06 33.81
CA PHE A 103 -7.94 35.74 32.50
C PHE A 103 -8.38 37.22 32.44
N ASN A 104 -8.52 37.93 33.56
CA ASN A 104 -9.23 39.23 33.60
C ASN A 104 -8.39 40.49 33.25
N LEU A 105 -7.26 40.38 32.52
CA LEU A 105 -6.39 41.53 32.21
C LEU A 105 -6.85 42.37 30.99
N PRO A 106 -6.73 43.72 31.03
CA PRO A 106 -7.05 44.62 29.92
C PRO A 106 -6.20 44.43 28.65
N LEU A 107 -6.68 44.89 27.49
CA LEU A 107 -5.95 44.77 26.21
C LEU A 107 -4.62 45.51 26.20
N GLU A 108 -4.57 46.76 26.68
CA GLU A 108 -3.33 47.54 26.68
C GLU A 108 -2.25 46.95 27.60
N GLU A 109 -2.65 46.14 28.59
CA GLU A 109 -1.73 45.30 29.36
C GLU A 109 -1.29 44.08 28.53
N LYS A 110 -2.22 43.37 27.88
CA LYS A 110 -1.91 42.21 27.00
C LYS A 110 -0.98 42.57 25.83
N LYS A 111 -1.08 43.78 25.26
CA LYS A 111 -0.19 44.26 24.18
C LYS A 111 1.28 44.39 24.60
N LYS A 112 1.58 44.62 25.89
CA LYS A 112 2.96 44.62 26.42
C LYS A 112 3.65 43.26 26.28
N PHE A 113 2.84 42.23 26.00
CA PHE A 113 3.24 40.84 25.84
C PHE A 113 2.95 40.31 24.42
N GLU A 114 2.84 41.17 23.39
CA GLU A 114 2.74 40.70 22.00
C GLU A 114 3.94 39.85 21.58
N GLN A 115 3.70 38.88 20.70
CA GLN A 115 4.76 38.10 20.06
C GLN A 115 5.71 38.99 19.24
N SER A 116 7.01 38.80 19.48
CA SER A 116 8.09 39.34 18.64
C SER A 116 8.19 38.56 17.32
N SER A 117 8.71 39.19 16.27
CA SER A 117 8.92 38.51 14.98
C SER A 117 9.82 37.28 15.14
N GLY A 118 9.32 36.10 14.78
CA GLY A 118 10.04 34.83 14.86
C GLY A 118 9.90 34.06 16.18
N GLU A 119 9.24 34.65 17.19
CA GLU A 119 9.07 34.05 18.52
C GLU A 119 7.63 33.55 18.77
N LEU A 120 7.51 32.40 19.44
CA LEU A 120 6.22 31.78 19.79
C LEU A 120 5.56 32.39 21.04
N ASP A 121 6.37 32.90 21.96
CA ASP A 121 5.92 33.31 23.29
C ASP A 121 5.25 34.68 23.27
N GLY A 122 4.12 34.79 23.98
CA GLY A 122 3.31 35.99 24.07
C GLY A 122 1.92 35.85 23.45
N PHE A 123 1.26 37.00 23.29
CA PHE A 123 -0.08 37.17 22.76
C PHE A 123 -0.06 37.20 21.22
N GLY A 124 -0.81 36.29 20.60
CA GLY A 124 -0.93 36.14 19.15
C GLY A 124 -1.28 34.71 18.73
N GLN A 125 -2.01 34.55 17.61
CA GLN A 125 -2.32 33.22 17.08
C GLN A 125 -1.09 32.57 16.45
N HIS A 126 -0.99 31.25 16.63
CA HIS A 126 0.03 30.41 16.00
C HIS A 126 -0.45 29.83 14.67
N PHE A 127 0.47 29.27 13.88
CA PHE A 127 0.19 28.55 12.63
C PHE A 127 -0.44 29.38 11.49
N VAL A 128 -0.34 30.72 11.55
CA VAL A 128 -0.78 31.62 10.46
C VAL A 128 0.38 31.88 9.49
N VAL A 129 0.36 31.23 8.32
CA VAL A 129 1.47 31.25 7.34
C VAL A 129 1.16 32.02 6.05
N SER A 130 -0.12 32.22 5.68
CA SER A 130 -0.53 32.99 4.50
C SER A 130 -1.58 34.08 4.83
N ASP A 131 -1.80 35.03 3.92
CA ASP A 131 -2.83 36.08 4.13
C ASP A 131 -4.24 35.60 3.76
N GLU A 132 -4.29 34.57 2.93
CA GLU A 132 -5.47 33.90 2.41
C GLU A 132 -6.00 32.84 3.40
N GLN A 133 -5.15 32.35 4.30
CA GLN A 133 -5.49 31.34 5.31
C GLN A 133 -6.67 31.78 6.17
N LYS A 134 -7.57 30.82 6.42
CA LYS A 134 -8.71 30.98 7.34
C LYS A 134 -8.24 30.99 8.80
N LEU A 135 -8.73 31.95 9.57
CA LEU A 135 -8.30 32.20 10.95
C LEU A 135 -9.25 31.59 11.98
N ASP A 136 -8.72 31.28 13.15
CA ASP A 136 -9.50 30.72 14.26
C ASP A 136 -10.16 31.81 15.11
N TRP A 137 -11.33 31.54 15.67
CA TRP A 137 -12.10 32.46 16.50
C TRP A 137 -11.64 32.36 17.96
N ALA A 138 -10.37 32.67 18.19
CA ALA A 138 -9.72 32.61 19.49
C ALA A 138 -8.59 33.64 19.62
N ASP A 139 -8.37 34.11 20.84
CA ASP A 139 -7.12 34.74 21.23
C ASP A 139 -6.26 33.75 22.01
N VAL A 140 -4.95 33.80 21.77
CA VAL A 140 -3.98 32.85 22.33
C VAL A 140 -2.87 33.61 23.04
N PHE A 141 -2.51 33.13 24.22
CA PHE A 141 -1.28 33.48 24.92
C PHE A 141 -0.44 32.23 25.13
N TYR A 142 0.84 32.27 24.74
CA TYR A 142 1.72 31.09 24.80
C TYR A 142 2.99 31.38 25.60
N LEU A 143 3.46 30.39 26.36
CA LEU A 143 4.71 30.46 27.11
C LEU A 143 5.44 29.11 27.05
N LYS A 144 6.75 29.14 26.83
CA LYS A 144 7.65 28.03 27.22
C LYS A 144 7.89 28.14 28.73
N THR A 145 7.54 27.09 29.48
CA THR A 145 7.50 27.13 30.95
C THR A 145 8.58 26.29 31.62
N ALA A 146 8.98 25.17 31.00
CA ALA A 146 10.11 24.36 31.45
C ALA A 146 10.88 23.73 30.27
N PRO A 147 12.15 23.37 30.46
CA PRO A 147 13.04 23.80 31.55
C PRO A 147 13.29 25.32 31.56
N PRO A 148 13.75 25.91 32.68
CA PRO A 148 13.83 27.37 32.84
C PRO A 148 14.64 28.11 31.77
N TYR A 149 15.67 27.48 31.20
CA TYR A 149 16.48 28.08 30.12
C TYR A 149 15.71 28.27 28.80
N LEU A 150 14.54 27.63 28.62
CA LEU A 150 13.67 27.89 27.45
C LEU A 150 12.70 29.06 27.68
N ARG A 151 12.57 29.58 28.90
CA ARG A 151 11.67 30.72 29.19
C ARG A 151 12.17 31.99 28.51
N MET A 152 11.32 32.65 27.72
CA MET A 152 11.68 33.90 27.06
C MET A 152 11.59 35.10 28.04
N PRO A 153 12.28 36.24 27.77
CA PRO A 153 12.24 37.45 28.61
C PRO A 153 10.85 38.07 28.84
N ILE A 154 9.82 37.58 28.15
CA ILE A 154 8.43 37.92 28.39
C ILE A 154 7.92 37.35 29.74
N PHE A 155 8.47 36.22 30.18
CA PHE A 155 8.08 35.52 31.42
C PHE A 155 8.39 36.36 32.67
N SER A 156 9.52 37.07 32.69
CA SER A 156 9.89 37.97 33.79
C SER A 156 9.14 39.30 33.77
N LYS A 157 8.43 39.63 32.68
CA LYS A 157 7.58 40.82 32.58
C LYS A 157 6.14 40.57 33.06
N LEU A 158 5.75 39.31 33.25
CA LEU A 158 4.40 38.96 33.73
C LEU A 158 4.16 39.60 35.11
N PRO A 159 2.91 40.01 35.42
CA PRO A 159 2.51 40.39 36.78
C PRO A 159 2.97 39.35 37.81
N LEU A 160 3.46 39.81 38.97
CA LEU A 160 4.13 38.95 39.95
C LEU A 160 3.29 37.71 40.34
N SER A 161 2.05 37.93 40.77
CA SER A 161 1.13 36.86 41.16
C SER A 161 0.79 35.90 40.02
N LEU A 162 0.71 36.41 38.79
CA LEU A 162 0.52 35.59 37.59
C LEU A 162 1.74 34.68 37.37
N ARG A 163 2.94 35.26 37.40
CA ARG A 163 4.19 34.52 37.21
C ARG A 163 4.33 33.40 38.25
N GLU A 164 4.11 33.71 39.52
CA GLU A 164 4.16 32.74 40.63
C GLU A 164 3.14 31.61 40.44
N THR A 165 1.89 31.95 40.08
CA THR A 165 0.84 30.95 39.79
C THR A 165 1.21 30.05 38.61
N ILE A 166 1.83 30.60 37.56
CA ILE A 166 2.31 29.82 36.40
C ILE A 166 3.47 28.92 36.80
N GLU A 167 4.39 29.37 37.65
CA GLU A 167 5.52 28.57 38.12
C GLU A 167 5.07 27.38 38.98
N GLU A 168 4.17 27.61 39.94
CA GLU A 168 3.56 26.56 40.76
C GLU A 168 2.75 25.56 39.90
N TYR A 169 1.88 26.06 39.01
CA TYR A 169 1.12 25.23 38.08
C TYR A 169 2.01 24.45 37.10
N SER A 170 3.12 25.04 36.67
CA SER A 170 4.10 24.42 35.76
C SER A 170 4.75 23.20 36.41
N GLU A 171 5.17 23.30 37.67
CA GLU A 171 5.82 22.21 38.40
C GLU A 171 4.83 21.08 38.75
N GLU A 172 3.67 21.41 39.34
CA GLU A 172 2.62 20.43 39.68
C GLU A 172 2.15 19.62 38.46
N VAL A 173 1.93 20.30 37.34
CA VAL A 173 1.50 19.63 36.09
C VAL A 173 2.66 18.90 35.40
N LYS A 174 3.91 19.37 35.54
CA LYS A 174 5.10 18.62 35.10
C LYS A 174 5.20 17.31 35.87
N GLU A 175 5.13 17.33 37.20
CA GLU A 175 5.14 16.11 38.02
C GLU A 175 4.03 15.14 37.61
N LEU A 176 2.79 15.63 37.46
CA LEU A 176 1.66 14.82 37.02
C LEU A 176 1.91 14.18 35.64
N SER A 177 2.51 14.93 34.71
CA SER A 177 2.85 14.40 33.39
C SER A 177 3.89 13.28 33.43
N ILE A 178 4.96 13.44 34.21
CA ILE A 178 6.01 12.43 34.36
C ILE A 178 5.46 11.18 35.06
N LYS A 179 4.63 11.34 36.09
CA LYS A 179 3.89 10.24 36.73
C LYS A 179 3.07 9.48 35.69
N LEU A 180 2.24 10.15 34.90
CA LEU A 180 1.41 9.52 33.86
C LEU A 180 2.25 8.82 32.76
N LEU A 181 3.33 9.44 32.30
CA LEU A 181 4.22 8.88 31.27
C LEU A 181 4.92 7.60 31.76
N LYS A 182 5.40 7.57 33.01
CA LYS A 182 5.96 6.36 33.62
C LYS A 182 4.92 5.24 33.77
N MET A 183 3.69 5.59 34.14
CA MET A 183 2.60 4.60 34.22
C MET A 183 2.16 4.08 32.84
N PHE A 184 2.21 4.91 31.81
CA PHE A 184 2.03 4.46 30.43
C PHE A 184 3.14 3.52 29.96
N GLY A 185 4.40 3.81 30.29
CA GLY A 185 5.52 2.91 30.02
C GLY A 185 5.32 1.55 30.69
N LYS A 186 5.05 1.55 32.01
CA LYS A 186 4.74 0.34 32.79
C LYS A 186 3.59 -0.48 32.19
N ALA A 187 2.49 0.17 31.79
CA ALA A 187 1.33 -0.49 31.17
C ALA A 187 1.63 -1.07 29.77
N LEU A 188 2.64 -0.56 29.08
CA LEU A 188 3.09 -1.05 27.77
C LEU A 188 4.25 -2.06 27.87
N GLY A 189 4.79 -2.30 29.07
CA GLY A 189 6.01 -3.11 29.25
C GLY A 189 7.28 -2.42 28.72
N ILE A 190 7.29 -1.09 28.67
CA ILE A 190 8.48 -0.28 28.33
C ILE A 190 9.30 -0.07 29.60
N ASP A 191 10.61 -0.23 29.49
CA ASP A 191 11.56 0.09 30.56
C ASP A 191 11.44 1.57 31.03
N GLU A 192 11.50 1.81 32.34
CA GLU A 192 11.36 3.18 32.88
C GLU A 192 12.47 4.11 32.36
N GLU A 193 13.70 3.60 32.17
CA GLU A 193 14.82 4.39 31.65
C GLU A 193 14.61 4.80 30.19
N GLU A 194 13.92 3.98 29.37
CA GLU A 194 13.51 4.41 28.03
C GLU A 194 12.52 5.58 28.10
N VAL A 195 11.54 5.55 29.02
CA VAL A 195 10.60 6.67 29.22
C VAL A 195 11.33 7.93 29.69
N LYS A 196 12.23 7.80 30.67
CA LYS A 196 13.01 8.92 31.21
C LYS A 196 13.87 9.57 30.13
N SER A 197 14.57 8.76 29.34
CA SER A 197 15.48 9.23 28.28
C SER A 197 14.81 10.15 27.26
N VAL A 198 13.50 9.96 27.03
CA VAL A 198 12.71 10.76 26.08
C VAL A 198 12.04 11.96 26.77
N PHE A 199 11.54 11.83 28.01
CA PHE A 199 10.58 12.80 28.57
C PHE A 199 10.99 13.52 29.87
N GLU A 200 11.90 13.00 30.71
CA GLU A 200 12.06 13.53 32.09
C GLU A 200 12.62 14.97 32.13
N GLU A 201 13.45 15.32 31.14
CA GLU A 201 13.95 16.69 30.87
C GLU A 201 13.35 17.27 29.57
N GLY A 202 12.11 16.90 29.25
CA GLY A 202 11.39 17.38 28.09
C GLY A 202 10.94 18.84 28.18
N MET A 203 10.65 19.47 27.04
CA MET A 203 10.11 20.83 27.00
C MET A 203 8.65 20.86 27.46
N GLN A 204 8.34 21.69 28.45
CA GLN A 204 6.97 22.06 28.81
C GLN A 204 6.62 23.45 28.24
N SER A 205 5.41 23.57 27.69
CA SER A 205 4.84 24.86 27.33
C SER A 205 3.35 24.94 27.66
N MET A 206 2.82 26.15 27.77
CA MET A 206 1.42 26.42 28.06
C MET A 206 0.79 27.25 26.94
N ARG A 207 -0.38 26.83 26.47
CA ARG A 207 -1.24 27.56 25.54
C ARG A 207 -2.55 27.92 26.23
N MET A 208 -2.65 29.18 26.58
CA MET A 208 -3.82 29.83 27.19
C MET A 208 -4.74 30.32 26.07
N ASN A 209 -5.94 29.74 25.97
CA ASN A 209 -6.90 30.04 24.91
C ASN A 209 -8.13 30.75 25.47
N TYR A 210 -8.52 31.84 24.82
CA TYR A 210 -9.77 32.56 25.07
C TYR A 210 -10.62 32.54 23.79
N TYR A 211 -11.80 31.94 23.85
CA TYR A 211 -12.73 31.83 22.73
C TYR A 211 -13.92 32.78 22.98
N PRO A 212 -14.00 33.95 22.32
CA PRO A 212 -15.09 34.90 22.54
C PRO A 212 -16.43 34.35 22.01
N PRO A 213 -17.58 34.80 22.56
CA PRO A 213 -18.88 34.44 22.01
C PRO A 213 -19.03 34.91 20.56
N CYS A 214 -19.74 34.12 19.75
CA CYS A 214 -19.84 34.33 18.31
C CYS A 214 -21.29 34.23 17.78
N PRO A 215 -21.92 35.31 17.29
CA PRO A 215 -23.32 35.29 16.84
C PRO A 215 -23.64 34.34 15.67
N GLN A 216 -22.62 33.90 14.92
CA GLN A 216 -22.75 32.89 13.87
C GLN A 216 -21.73 31.77 14.14
N SER A 217 -21.78 31.20 15.35
CA SER A 217 -20.86 30.18 15.86
C SER A 217 -20.74 28.96 14.95
N GLU A 218 -21.80 28.64 14.18
CA GLU A 218 -21.86 27.58 13.19
C GLU A 218 -21.01 27.82 11.92
N LYS A 219 -20.47 29.03 11.75
CA LYS A 219 -19.65 29.43 10.60
C LYS A 219 -18.17 29.56 10.92
N VAL A 220 -17.76 29.49 12.19
CA VAL A 220 -16.37 29.66 12.61
C VAL A 220 -15.87 28.43 13.36
N MET A 221 -14.56 28.36 13.56
CA MET A 221 -13.93 27.36 14.42
C MET A 221 -13.14 28.08 15.49
N GLY A 222 -13.26 27.67 16.75
CA GLY A 222 -12.47 28.23 17.84
C GLY A 222 -11.02 27.74 17.80
N LEU A 223 -10.83 26.46 17.49
CA LEU A 223 -9.52 25.87 17.18
C LEU A 223 -9.67 24.79 16.10
N THR A 224 -8.95 24.95 14.98
CA THR A 224 -8.98 24.06 13.81
C THR A 224 -8.71 22.57 14.18
N PRO A 225 -9.34 21.60 13.49
CA PRO A 225 -9.05 20.17 13.65
C PRO A 225 -7.57 19.79 13.51
N HIS A 226 -6.99 19.25 14.58
CA HIS A 226 -5.57 18.89 14.67
C HIS A 226 -5.34 17.76 15.67
N SER A 227 -4.15 17.18 15.67
CA SER A 227 -3.63 16.45 16.84
C SER A 227 -2.40 17.15 17.41
N ASP A 228 -2.14 16.95 18.69
CA ASP A 228 -1.01 17.58 19.36
C ASP A 228 0.31 16.92 18.95
N ALA A 229 1.34 17.71 18.69
CA ALA A 229 2.70 17.22 18.43
C ALA A 229 3.45 16.79 19.71
N THR A 230 2.77 16.70 20.85
CA THR A 230 3.35 16.51 22.20
C THR A 230 3.54 15.03 22.53
N GLY A 231 4.16 14.74 23.69
CA GLY A 231 4.01 13.42 24.32
C GLY A 231 2.67 13.32 25.05
N LEU A 232 2.42 14.28 25.93
CA LEU A 232 1.19 14.36 26.73
C LEU A 232 0.70 15.80 26.85
N THR A 233 -0.59 16.02 26.59
CA THR A 233 -1.24 17.31 26.84
C THR A 233 -2.16 17.19 28.06
N ILE A 234 -2.09 18.15 28.98
CA ILE A 234 -2.94 18.27 30.17
C ILE A 234 -3.69 19.61 30.06
N LEU A 235 -5.00 19.55 29.81
CA LEU A 235 -5.88 20.68 29.57
C LEU A 235 -6.72 21.00 30.81
N LEU A 236 -6.53 22.18 31.38
CA LEU A 236 -7.46 22.77 32.33
C LEU A 236 -8.53 23.56 31.57
N GLN A 237 -9.81 23.22 31.80
CA GLN A 237 -10.91 24.08 31.39
C GLN A 237 -11.27 25.02 32.57
N VAL A 238 -11.23 26.33 32.32
CA VAL A 238 -11.30 27.36 33.37
C VAL A 238 -12.74 27.77 33.70
N ASN A 239 -13.67 27.67 32.74
CA ASN A 239 -15.09 27.95 32.94
C ASN A 239 -15.98 26.82 32.37
N GLU A 240 -17.24 26.74 32.77
CA GLU A 240 -18.13 25.58 32.49
C GLU A 240 -18.69 25.55 31.04
N ILE A 241 -18.06 26.25 30.09
CA ILE A 241 -18.55 26.37 28.71
C ILE A 241 -17.98 25.26 27.82
N GLN A 242 -18.84 24.38 27.33
CA GLN A 242 -18.46 23.31 26.40
C GLN A 242 -17.82 23.86 25.11
N GLY A 243 -16.97 23.08 24.46
CA GLY A 243 -16.38 23.46 23.19
C GLY A 243 -15.37 22.46 22.62
N LEU A 244 -14.68 21.70 23.47
CA LEU A 244 -13.76 20.66 23.01
C LEU A 244 -14.53 19.48 22.38
N GLN A 245 -14.15 19.10 21.17
CA GLN A 245 -14.65 17.92 20.47
C GLN A 245 -13.50 17.05 19.99
N ILE A 246 -13.62 15.73 20.15
CA ILE A 246 -12.67 14.73 19.67
C ILE A 246 -13.28 13.93 18.52
N LYS A 247 -12.45 13.43 17.60
CA LYS A 247 -12.88 12.66 16.43
C LYS A 247 -12.63 11.18 16.68
N LYS A 248 -13.70 10.42 16.91
CA LYS A 248 -13.67 8.98 17.16
C LYS A 248 -14.58 8.25 16.18
N ASP A 249 -14.08 7.17 15.58
CA ASP A 249 -14.81 6.36 14.59
C ASP A 249 -15.32 7.19 13.38
N GLY A 250 -14.63 8.29 13.04
CA GLY A 250 -15.03 9.25 12.00
C GLY A 250 -16.07 10.29 12.44
N ILE A 251 -16.48 10.29 13.71
CA ILE A 251 -17.55 11.13 14.27
C ILE A 251 -16.98 12.11 15.30
N TRP A 252 -17.48 13.35 15.32
CA TRP A 252 -17.15 14.35 16.34
C TRP A 252 -17.97 14.11 17.62
N ILE A 253 -17.28 13.90 18.74
CA ILE A 253 -17.86 13.70 20.08
C ILE A 253 -17.46 14.87 20.97
N SER A 254 -18.43 15.58 21.55
CA SER A 254 -18.17 16.64 22.53
C SER A 254 -17.69 16.06 23.87
N ILE A 255 -16.63 16.63 24.44
CA ILE A 255 -16.20 16.32 25.81
C ILE A 255 -16.99 17.19 26.78
N LEU A 256 -17.66 16.55 27.75
CA LEU A 256 -18.25 17.20 28.91
C LEU A 256 -17.20 17.26 30.03
N PRO A 257 -16.63 18.43 30.35
CA PRO A 257 -15.61 18.55 31.38
C PRO A 257 -16.25 18.35 32.75
N LEU A 258 -15.66 17.48 33.57
CA LEU A 258 -16.08 17.32 34.95
C LEU A 258 -15.61 18.51 35.80
N PRO A 259 -16.41 18.99 36.76
CA PRO A 259 -15.96 19.96 37.74
C PRO A 259 -14.71 19.44 38.48
N ARG A 260 -13.70 20.31 38.63
CA ARG A 260 -12.41 19.96 39.24
C ARG A 260 -11.76 18.77 38.52
N ALA A 261 -11.58 18.88 37.19
CA ALA A 261 -10.83 17.91 36.40
C ALA A 261 -10.00 18.53 35.27
N PHE A 262 -8.83 17.95 35.02
CA PHE A 262 -8.09 18.09 33.78
C PHE A 262 -8.63 17.11 32.74
N ILE A 263 -8.59 17.51 31.47
CA ILE A 263 -8.72 16.62 30.32
C ILE A 263 -7.30 16.32 29.84
N VAL A 264 -6.95 15.05 29.68
CA VAL A 264 -5.60 14.61 29.28
C VAL A 264 -5.67 13.87 27.95
N ASN A 265 -4.74 14.16 27.05
CA ASN A 265 -4.62 13.43 25.79
C ASN A 265 -3.20 13.06 25.39
N VAL A 266 -3.10 11.89 24.77
CA VAL A 266 -1.90 11.38 24.11
C VAL A 266 -1.61 12.25 22.88
N GLY A 267 -0.36 12.69 22.73
CA GLY A 267 0.10 13.41 21.54
C GLY A 267 0.88 12.52 20.57
N ASP A 268 1.19 13.07 19.39
CA ASP A 268 1.82 12.39 18.26
C ASP A 268 3.19 11.78 18.63
N VAL A 269 3.95 12.40 19.53
CA VAL A 269 5.25 11.87 19.98
C VAL A 269 5.06 10.60 20.81
N PHE A 270 4.01 10.51 21.63
CA PHE A 270 3.74 9.29 22.38
C PHE A 270 3.02 8.23 21.52
N GLU A 271 2.28 8.61 20.48
CA GLU A 271 1.85 7.66 19.42
C GLU A 271 3.07 7.05 18.70
N ILE A 272 4.09 7.85 18.36
CA ILE A 272 5.37 7.37 17.80
C ILE A 272 6.08 6.43 18.81
N PHE A 273 6.28 6.88 20.05
CA PHE A 273 7.02 6.16 21.09
C PHE A 273 6.36 4.82 21.46
N SER A 274 5.04 4.78 21.58
CA SER A 274 4.27 3.55 21.83
C SER A 274 4.13 2.63 20.60
N ASN A 275 4.90 2.86 19.53
CA ASN A 275 4.78 2.16 18.23
C ASN A 275 3.33 2.09 17.70
N GLY A 276 2.56 3.15 17.94
CA GLY A 276 1.17 3.30 17.54
C GLY A 276 0.18 2.47 18.35
N ILE A 277 0.53 2.01 19.55
CA ILE A 277 -0.40 1.31 20.45
C ILE A 277 -1.38 2.33 21.06
N TYR A 278 -0.88 3.43 21.62
CA TYR A 278 -1.73 4.56 22.04
C TYR A 278 -1.93 5.52 20.88
N LYS A 279 -3.10 6.16 20.84
CA LYS A 279 -3.54 6.97 19.71
C LYS A 279 -3.54 8.45 20.09
N SER A 280 -2.81 9.25 19.32
CA SER A 280 -3.05 10.69 19.25
C SER A 280 -4.32 10.91 18.44
N ILE A 281 -5.26 11.69 18.96
CA ILE A 281 -6.61 11.83 18.39
C ILE A 281 -6.82 13.25 17.85
N GLU A 282 -7.40 13.32 16.65
CA GLU A 282 -7.78 14.58 16.02
C GLU A 282 -8.91 15.22 16.85
N HIS A 283 -8.71 16.47 17.25
CA HIS A 283 -9.62 17.22 18.10
C HIS A 283 -9.73 18.69 17.64
N ARG A 284 -10.81 19.36 18.02
CA ARG A 284 -11.13 20.75 17.67
C ARG A 284 -11.81 21.47 18.82
N SER A 285 -11.81 22.81 18.81
CA SER A 285 -12.68 23.60 19.69
C SER A 285 -13.73 24.33 18.88
N VAL A 286 -15.01 24.07 19.12
CA VAL A 286 -16.11 24.93 18.66
C VAL A 286 -16.27 26.13 19.63
N VAL A 287 -17.07 27.12 19.22
CA VAL A 287 -17.37 28.31 20.02
C VAL A 287 -18.85 28.38 20.38
N SER A 288 -19.17 29.03 21.49
CA SER A 288 -20.56 29.33 21.87
C SER A 288 -21.01 30.66 21.25
N SER A 289 -22.32 30.82 21.04
CA SER A 289 -22.93 32.10 20.67
C SER A 289 -23.20 33.03 21.85
N GLU A 290 -23.20 32.49 23.08
CA GLU A 290 -23.69 33.21 24.27
C GLU A 290 -22.58 33.63 25.24
N LYS A 291 -21.56 32.78 25.43
CA LYS A 291 -20.52 32.95 26.47
C LYS A 291 -19.14 32.61 25.94
N GLU A 292 -18.12 33.27 26.47
CA GLU A 292 -16.74 32.94 26.20
C GLU A 292 -16.35 31.58 26.80
N ARG A 293 -15.46 30.85 26.13
CA ARG A 293 -14.81 29.65 26.70
C ARG A 293 -13.35 29.96 27.00
N ILE A 294 -12.83 29.44 28.12
CA ILE A 294 -11.45 29.67 28.54
C ILE A 294 -10.79 28.34 28.91
N SER A 295 -9.58 28.08 28.41
CA SER A 295 -8.83 26.86 28.72
C SER A 295 -7.32 27.04 28.62
N ILE A 296 -6.56 26.30 29.44
CA ILE A 296 -5.09 26.28 29.48
C ILE A 296 -4.62 24.88 29.13
N ALA A 297 -4.00 24.71 27.96
CA ALA A 297 -3.37 23.45 27.56
C ALA A 297 -1.90 23.47 27.96
N THR A 298 -1.48 22.55 28.83
CA THR A 298 -0.07 22.35 29.21
C THR A 298 0.48 21.16 28.44
N PHE A 299 1.46 21.44 27.58
CA PHE A 299 2.08 20.52 26.64
C PHE A 299 3.38 19.96 27.21
N HIS A 300 3.52 18.64 27.26
CA HIS A 300 4.73 17.94 27.70
C HIS A 300 5.35 17.22 26.51
N ASN A 301 6.46 17.75 26.05
CA ASN A 301 7.16 17.30 24.86
C ASN A 301 8.34 16.40 25.24
N SER A 302 8.95 15.77 24.25
CA SER A 302 10.25 15.13 24.45
C SER A 302 11.34 16.15 24.77
N ARG A 303 12.52 15.65 25.15
CA ARG A 303 13.79 16.37 24.98
C ARG A 303 13.95 16.86 23.54
N LEU A 304 14.59 18.02 23.36
CA LEU A 304 14.85 18.61 22.03
C LEU A 304 16.15 18.07 21.40
N ASP A 305 17.12 17.67 22.22
CA ASP A 305 18.42 17.11 21.80
C ASP A 305 18.37 15.59 21.50
N GLY A 306 17.20 14.95 21.66
CA GLY A 306 17.01 13.51 21.48
C GLY A 306 16.49 13.09 20.10
N GLU A 307 16.48 11.77 19.87
CA GLU A 307 15.74 11.15 18.76
C GLU A 307 14.33 10.73 19.21
N LEU A 308 13.35 10.96 18.36
CA LEU A 308 12.00 10.42 18.47
C LEU A 308 11.91 9.13 17.65
N GLY A 309 11.32 8.08 18.24
CA GLY A 309 11.05 6.83 17.57
C GLY A 309 10.32 5.86 18.49
N PRO A 310 9.92 4.68 17.99
CA PRO A 310 9.35 3.62 18.83
C PRO A 310 10.31 3.19 19.95
N ALA A 311 9.79 2.98 21.15
CA ALA A 311 10.54 2.40 22.27
C ALA A 311 11.09 1.02 21.89
N ASN A 312 12.36 0.76 22.19
CA ASN A 312 13.04 -0.48 21.79
C ASN A 312 12.40 -1.70 22.45
N SER A 313 11.95 -1.59 23.71
CA SER A 313 11.16 -2.62 24.42
C SER A 313 9.92 -3.10 23.64
N LEU A 314 9.33 -2.25 22.79
CA LEU A 314 8.16 -2.60 21.98
C LEU A 314 8.52 -3.21 20.61
N ILE A 315 9.78 -3.14 20.18
CA ILE A 315 10.19 -3.56 18.84
C ILE A 315 10.72 -4.99 18.84
N ASN A 316 10.01 -5.86 18.13
CA ASN A 316 10.39 -7.25 17.92
C ASN A 316 9.76 -7.78 16.61
N ALA A 317 10.01 -9.05 16.27
CA ALA A 317 9.50 -9.68 15.06
C ALA A 317 7.95 -9.69 14.92
N HIS A 318 7.22 -9.56 16.03
CA HIS A 318 5.75 -9.50 16.05
C HIS A 318 5.19 -8.06 16.12
N ASN A 319 6.01 -7.07 16.48
CA ASN A 319 5.64 -5.65 16.49
C ASN A 319 6.76 -4.80 15.88
N PRO A 320 6.97 -4.86 14.54
CA PRO A 320 7.99 -4.09 13.85
C PRO A 320 7.76 -2.57 13.94
N PRO A 321 8.78 -1.73 13.73
CA PRO A 321 8.67 -0.27 13.88
C PRO A 321 7.78 0.35 12.79
N LYS A 322 6.64 0.91 13.20
CA LYS A 322 5.67 1.60 12.34
C LYS A 322 6.07 3.05 12.07
N PHE A 323 7.01 3.57 12.84
CA PHE A 323 7.54 4.93 12.75
C PHE A 323 9.05 4.90 12.56
N LYS A 324 9.57 5.86 11.80
CA LYS A 324 11.02 6.06 11.63
C LYS A 324 11.57 6.82 12.83
N LYS A 325 12.85 6.61 13.13
CA LYS A 325 13.60 7.52 14.00
C LYS A 325 13.76 8.89 13.31
N ILE A 326 13.57 9.97 14.06
CA ILE A 326 13.70 11.35 13.60
C ILE A 326 14.23 12.23 14.74
N GLU A 327 15.18 13.12 14.45
CA GLU A 327 15.65 14.13 15.40
C GLU A 327 14.49 14.99 15.92
N ALA A 328 14.37 15.18 17.23
CA ALA A 328 13.26 15.90 17.83
C ALA A 328 13.15 17.34 17.30
N THR A 329 14.27 18.06 17.17
CA THR A 329 14.32 19.41 16.58
C THR A 329 13.66 19.46 15.20
N LYS A 330 13.94 18.47 14.34
CA LYS A 330 13.44 18.36 12.96
C LYS A 330 11.95 18.05 12.93
N PHE A 331 11.46 17.23 13.85
CA PHE A 331 10.04 16.94 14.01
C PHE A 331 9.26 18.21 14.43
N TYR A 332 9.64 18.86 15.52
CA TYR A 332 8.95 20.08 15.99
C TYR A 332 9.04 21.22 14.99
N LYS A 333 10.19 21.42 14.32
CA LYS A 333 10.32 22.42 13.24
C LYS A 333 9.39 22.12 12.07
N GLY A 334 9.30 20.87 11.63
CA GLY A 334 8.36 20.44 10.58
C GLY A 334 6.89 20.64 10.96
N TYR A 335 6.53 20.42 12.23
CA TYR A 335 5.19 20.69 12.75
C TYR A 335 4.84 22.18 12.79
N LEU A 336 5.77 23.03 13.25
CA LEU A 336 5.55 24.47 13.41
C LEU A 336 5.54 25.24 12.07
N THR A 337 6.27 24.77 11.06
CA THR A 337 6.39 25.47 9.75
C THR A 337 5.23 25.25 8.77
N ARG A 338 4.14 24.58 9.18
CA ARG A 338 2.97 24.27 8.34
C ARG A 338 1.66 24.81 8.93
N GLU A 339 0.61 24.82 8.11
CA GLU A 339 -0.75 25.05 8.61
C GLU A 339 -1.19 23.93 9.58
N LEU A 340 -1.97 24.31 10.60
CA LEU A 340 -2.46 23.39 11.63
C LEU A 340 -3.63 22.55 11.10
N VAL A 341 -3.30 21.51 10.32
CA VAL A 341 -4.28 20.60 9.71
C VAL A 341 -3.97 19.15 10.06
N GLY A 342 -4.93 18.47 10.69
CA GLY A 342 -4.89 17.03 10.96
C GLY A 342 -3.68 16.59 11.78
N LYS A 343 -3.20 15.36 11.52
CA LYS A 343 -2.06 14.76 12.25
C LYS A 343 -0.71 15.32 11.79
N SER A 344 0.23 15.51 12.71
CA SER A 344 1.55 16.10 12.40
C SER A 344 2.60 15.08 11.94
N TYR A 345 2.51 13.84 12.43
CA TYR A 345 3.55 12.83 12.24
C TYR A 345 3.63 12.20 10.83
N GLU A 346 2.97 12.73 9.80
CA GLU A 346 3.06 12.21 8.42
C GLU A 346 4.52 12.10 7.93
N MET A 347 5.41 12.98 8.42
CA MET A 347 6.85 12.95 8.17
C MET A 347 7.60 11.79 8.86
N ALA A 348 7.07 11.28 9.99
CA ALA A 348 7.66 10.25 10.83
C ALA A 348 7.03 8.86 10.63
N LYS A 349 5.85 8.76 9.99
CA LYS A 349 5.34 7.48 9.47
C LYS A 349 6.45 6.82 8.64
N THR A 350 6.75 5.54 8.89
CA THR A 350 7.28 4.75 7.78
C THR A 350 6.25 4.87 6.64
N LYS A 351 6.70 5.07 5.39
CA LYS A 351 5.75 5.12 4.27
C LYS A 351 5.00 3.78 4.26
N LEU A 352 3.78 3.77 4.80
CA LEU A 352 2.77 2.80 4.44
C LEU A 352 2.71 2.92 2.92
N VAL A 353 3.23 1.89 2.24
CA VAL A 353 3.39 1.91 0.80
C VAL A 353 1.99 2.03 0.22
N THR A 354 1.62 3.26 -0.17
CA THR A 354 0.45 3.51 -1.02
C THR A 354 0.69 2.68 -2.25
N ILE A 355 -0.07 1.59 -2.34
CA ILE A 355 0.07 0.59 -3.37
C ILE A 355 -0.12 1.31 -4.71
N PRO A 356 0.89 1.35 -5.61
CA PRO A 356 0.74 2.02 -6.89
C PRO A 356 -0.46 1.44 -7.64
N SER A 357 -1.20 2.26 -8.39
CA SER A 357 -2.47 1.87 -9.02
C SER A 357 -2.39 0.63 -9.94
N ARG A 358 -1.20 0.30 -10.46
CA ARG A 358 -0.92 -0.95 -11.18
C ARG A 358 -1.07 -2.20 -10.33
N TYR A 359 -0.82 -2.15 -9.02
CA TYR A 359 -0.96 -3.31 -8.13
C TYR A 359 -2.33 -3.36 -7.44
N ILE A 360 -3.23 -2.41 -7.72
CA ILE A 360 -4.58 -2.39 -7.15
C ILE A 360 -5.53 -3.16 -8.06
N HIS A 361 -6.24 -4.16 -7.55
CA HIS A 361 -7.26 -4.89 -8.29
C HIS A 361 -8.65 -4.44 -7.86
N ASP A 362 -9.46 -3.99 -8.82
CA ASP A 362 -10.76 -3.34 -8.56
C ASP A 362 -11.90 -4.36 -8.33
N ASN A 363 -11.64 -5.65 -8.54
CA ASN A 363 -12.61 -6.74 -8.35
C ASN A 363 -12.44 -7.39 -6.96
N GLN A 364 -13.47 -7.31 -6.13
CA GLN A 364 -13.58 -8.15 -4.94
C GLN A 364 -13.97 -9.58 -5.37
N ASP A 365 -13.03 -10.51 -5.29
CA ASP A 365 -13.34 -11.94 -5.49
C ASP A 365 -14.28 -12.46 -4.40
N PRO A 366 -15.15 -13.44 -4.74
CA PRO A 366 -16.04 -14.05 -3.77
C PRO A 366 -15.26 -14.70 -2.61
N SER A 367 -15.84 -14.62 -1.41
CA SER A 367 -15.27 -15.09 -0.16
C SER A 367 -14.75 -16.53 -0.23
N ILE A 368 -13.54 -16.76 0.28
CA ILE A 368 -13.01 -18.11 0.55
C ILE A 368 -13.99 -18.81 1.52
N ALA A 369 -14.45 -20.00 1.14
CA ALA A 369 -15.46 -20.74 1.88
C ALA A 369 -14.94 -21.16 3.27
N SER A 370 -15.67 -20.79 4.33
CA SER A 370 -15.28 -21.00 5.73
C SER A 370 -15.81 -22.30 6.34
N SER A 371 -15.88 -23.40 5.58
CA SER A 371 -16.23 -24.72 6.13
C SER A 371 -15.69 -25.89 5.29
N ASN A 372 -15.15 -26.90 5.97
CA ASN A 372 -14.62 -28.17 5.44
C ASN A 372 -13.74 -28.06 4.18
N TYR A 373 -12.49 -27.63 4.38
CA TYR A 373 -11.45 -27.72 3.36
C TYR A 373 -11.28 -29.17 2.88
N LYS A 374 -11.54 -29.42 1.59
CA LYS A 374 -11.04 -30.64 0.95
C LYS A 374 -9.54 -30.48 0.76
N GLU A 375 -8.75 -31.37 1.35
CA GLU A 375 -7.29 -31.36 1.17
C GLU A 375 -6.91 -31.79 -0.24
N VAL A 376 -5.88 -31.16 -0.80
CA VAL A 376 -5.29 -31.53 -2.08
C VAL A 376 -4.65 -32.94 -1.95
N PRO A 377 -4.88 -33.87 -2.90
CA PRO A 377 -4.36 -35.23 -2.82
C PRO A 377 -2.86 -35.28 -2.59
N VAL A 378 -2.41 -36.22 -1.73
CA VAL A 378 -1.00 -36.46 -1.44
C VAL A 378 -0.57 -37.76 -2.12
N ILE A 379 0.47 -37.71 -2.94
CA ILE A 379 1.08 -38.84 -3.64
C ILE A 379 2.42 -39.17 -3.00
N ASP A 380 2.65 -40.44 -2.68
CA ASP A 380 3.93 -40.94 -2.18
C ASP A 380 4.75 -41.50 -3.36
N MET A 381 5.85 -40.81 -3.70
CA MET A 381 6.66 -41.18 -4.87
C MET A 381 7.34 -42.54 -4.70
N GLN A 382 7.76 -42.89 -3.47
CA GLN A 382 8.40 -44.17 -3.19
C GLN A 382 7.39 -45.31 -3.33
N ARG A 383 6.15 -45.12 -2.87
CA ARG A 383 5.08 -46.09 -3.13
C ARG A 383 4.78 -46.20 -4.61
N LEU A 384 4.60 -45.07 -5.30
CA LEU A 384 4.28 -45.01 -6.72
C LEU A 384 5.27 -45.83 -7.58
N ILE A 385 6.58 -45.67 -7.35
CA ILE A 385 7.63 -46.43 -8.06
C ILE A 385 7.55 -47.95 -7.77
N ASN A 386 7.18 -48.34 -6.55
CA ASN A 386 7.12 -49.74 -6.11
C ASN A 386 5.70 -50.34 -6.17
N ASP A 387 4.77 -49.69 -6.87
CA ASP A 387 3.33 -49.95 -6.79
C ASP A 387 2.90 -51.16 -7.63
N SER A 388 3.15 -52.36 -7.11
CA SER A 388 2.73 -53.63 -7.74
C SER A 388 1.21 -53.79 -7.91
N MET A 389 0.40 -53.02 -7.18
CA MET A 389 -1.07 -53.08 -7.22
C MET A 389 -1.71 -51.87 -7.93
N ASN A 390 -0.90 -50.94 -8.45
CA ASN A 390 -1.33 -49.67 -9.07
C ASN A 390 -2.26 -48.80 -8.18
N LEU A 391 -2.21 -48.93 -6.85
CA LEU A 391 -3.05 -48.17 -5.91
C LEU A 391 -2.67 -46.68 -5.86
N GLU A 392 -1.38 -46.38 -5.76
CA GLU A 392 -0.85 -45.02 -5.76
C GLU A 392 -0.81 -44.45 -7.19
N LEU A 393 -0.66 -45.30 -8.21
CA LEU A 393 -0.82 -44.93 -9.63
C LEU A 393 -2.25 -44.46 -9.94
N ASN A 394 -3.27 -45.19 -9.47
CA ASN A 394 -4.68 -44.78 -9.60
C ASN A 394 -4.97 -43.47 -8.85
N LYS A 395 -4.31 -43.24 -7.72
CA LYS A 395 -4.41 -42.01 -6.93
C LYS A 395 -3.78 -40.82 -7.65
N LEU A 396 -2.63 -41.01 -8.30
CA LEU A 396 -2.01 -40.02 -9.20
C LEU A 396 -2.96 -39.68 -10.37
N HIS A 397 -3.51 -40.70 -11.02
CA HIS A 397 -4.47 -40.53 -12.12
C HIS A 397 -5.68 -39.68 -11.69
N PHE A 398 -6.30 -40.04 -10.56
CA PHE A 398 -7.42 -39.31 -9.99
C PHE A 398 -7.06 -37.86 -9.65
N ALA A 399 -5.89 -37.60 -9.05
CA ALA A 399 -5.45 -36.26 -8.70
C ALA A 399 -5.21 -35.39 -9.95
N ALA A 400 -4.48 -35.90 -10.95
CA ALA A 400 -4.21 -35.15 -12.19
C ALA A 400 -5.48 -34.88 -13.02
N LYS A 401 -6.49 -35.77 -12.93
CA LYS A 401 -7.79 -35.64 -13.61
C LYS A 401 -8.76 -34.68 -12.90
N GLU A 402 -9.05 -34.92 -11.62
CA GLU A 402 -10.12 -34.23 -10.89
C GLU A 402 -9.65 -32.96 -10.18
N TRP A 403 -8.36 -32.89 -9.82
CA TRP A 403 -7.79 -31.78 -9.05
C TRP A 403 -6.79 -30.93 -9.84
N GLY A 404 -6.11 -31.51 -10.84
CA GLY A 404 -5.00 -30.86 -11.55
C GLY A 404 -3.79 -30.50 -10.69
N PHE A 405 -3.84 -30.83 -9.40
CA PHE A 405 -2.88 -30.48 -8.34
C PHE A 405 -2.76 -31.65 -7.37
N PHE A 406 -1.54 -31.90 -6.89
CA PHE A 406 -1.26 -32.84 -5.82
C PHE A 406 -0.02 -32.41 -5.02
N GLN A 407 0.11 -32.92 -3.80
CA GLN A 407 1.36 -32.87 -3.05
C GLN A 407 2.15 -34.14 -3.31
N LEU A 408 3.47 -34.05 -3.45
CA LEU A 408 4.35 -35.18 -3.65
C LEU A 408 5.30 -35.31 -2.45
N ILE A 409 5.24 -36.44 -1.76
CA ILE A 409 6.10 -36.78 -0.60
C ILE A 409 7.02 -37.96 -0.94
N ASN A 410 8.04 -38.21 -0.11
CA ASN A 410 9.01 -39.30 -0.26
C ASN A 410 9.69 -39.30 -1.66
N HIS A 411 9.90 -38.10 -2.21
CA HIS A 411 10.30 -37.82 -3.59
C HIS A 411 11.79 -38.02 -3.90
N GLY A 412 12.59 -38.48 -2.94
CA GLY A 412 14.03 -38.78 -3.13
C GLY A 412 14.98 -37.56 -3.18
N VAL A 413 14.51 -36.39 -3.63
CA VAL A 413 15.27 -35.11 -3.59
C VAL A 413 15.78 -34.83 -2.18
N ASN A 414 17.05 -34.43 -2.05
CA ASN A 414 17.74 -34.34 -0.76
C ASN A 414 17.21 -33.18 0.10
N PHE A 415 16.85 -33.46 1.35
CA PHE A 415 16.33 -32.43 2.28
C PHE A 415 17.32 -31.28 2.52
N SER A 416 18.61 -31.58 2.72
CA SER A 416 19.65 -30.58 2.90
C SER A 416 19.84 -29.70 1.66
N MET A 417 19.65 -30.28 0.46
CA MET A 417 19.66 -29.52 -0.79
C MET A 417 18.48 -28.54 -0.88
N MET A 418 17.29 -28.97 -0.47
CA MET A 418 16.12 -28.09 -0.45
C MET A 418 16.24 -26.96 0.58
N GLU A 419 16.80 -27.22 1.77
CA GLU A 419 17.09 -26.15 2.74
C GLU A 419 18.17 -25.19 2.21
N LYS A 420 19.25 -25.70 1.62
CA LYS A 420 20.29 -24.89 0.97
C LYS A 420 19.69 -23.99 -0.13
N MET A 421 18.80 -24.52 -0.96
CA MET A 421 18.10 -23.76 -2.00
C MET A 421 17.24 -22.63 -1.39
N LYS A 422 16.47 -22.91 -0.32
CA LYS A 422 15.70 -21.88 0.40
C LYS A 422 16.61 -20.76 0.94
N ASP A 423 17.74 -21.12 1.54
CA ASP A 423 18.71 -20.17 2.09
C ASP A 423 19.38 -19.31 1.02
N GLU A 424 19.83 -19.90 -0.10
CA GLU A 424 20.44 -19.13 -1.19
C GLU A 424 19.44 -18.17 -1.86
N ILE A 425 18.17 -18.55 -1.98
CA ILE A 425 17.11 -17.66 -2.48
C ILE A 425 16.81 -16.53 -1.48
N LYS A 426 16.78 -16.84 -0.18
CA LYS A 426 16.62 -15.83 0.87
C LYS A 426 17.77 -14.82 0.83
N LYS A 427 19.00 -15.28 0.62
CA LYS A 427 20.17 -14.41 0.39
C LYS A 427 19.98 -13.56 -0.88
N LEU A 428 19.57 -14.14 -2.00
CA LEU A 428 19.34 -13.44 -3.27
C LEU A 428 18.33 -12.29 -3.14
N PHE A 429 17.15 -12.53 -2.55
CA PHE A 429 16.13 -11.48 -2.42
C PHE A 429 16.48 -10.42 -1.36
N ASN A 430 17.29 -10.76 -0.37
CA ASN A 430 17.83 -9.85 0.64
C ASN A 430 19.02 -8.99 0.14
N LEU A 431 19.54 -9.23 -1.07
CA LEU A 431 20.54 -8.35 -1.66
C LEU A 431 19.97 -6.93 -1.84
N PRO A 432 20.80 -5.87 -1.69
CA PRO A 432 20.41 -4.50 -2.01
C PRO A 432 19.84 -4.39 -3.44
N LEU A 433 18.90 -3.46 -3.67
CA LEU A 433 18.26 -3.31 -4.97
C LEU A 433 19.27 -3.08 -6.11
N GLU A 434 20.33 -2.31 -5.86
CA GLU A 434 21.38 -2.05 -6.85
C GLU A 434 22.25 -3.29 -7.16
N GLU A 435 22.33 -4.26 -6.25
CA GLU A 435 22.92 -5.58 -6.52
C GLU A 435 21.94 -6.47 -7.31
N LYS A 436 20.65 -6.48 -6.94
CA LYS A 436 19.61 -7.22 -7.68
C LYS A 436 19.46 -6.73 -9.13
N LYS A 437 19.59 -5.42 -9.37
CA LYS A 437 19.56 -4.81 -10.72
C LYS A 437 20.71 -5.24 -11.64
N LYS A 438 21.84 -5.75 -11.12
CA LYS A 438 22.90 -6.36 -11.96
C LYS A 438 22.41 -7.59 -12.74
N PHE A 439 21.28 -8.13 -12.31
CA PHE A 439 20.57 -9.27 -12.86
C PHE A 439 19.23 -8.87 -13.50
N GLU A 440 18.97 -7.57 -13.74
CA GLU A 440 17.71 -7.09 -14.31
C GLU A 440 17.44 -7.68 -15.71
N GLN A 441 16.18 -8.00 -15.99
CA GLN A 441 15.74 -8.47 -17.30
C GLN A 441 16.06 -7.45 -18.39
N SER A 442 16.64 -7.92 -19.50
CA SER A 442 16.83 -7.10 -20.70
C SER A 442 15.54 -7.03 -21.52
N SER A 443 15.34 -5.96 -22.28
CA SER A 443 14.14 -5.80 -23.14
C SER A 443 13.95 -7.01 -24.08
N GLY A 444 12.82 -7.70 -23.94
CA GLY A 444 12.49 -8.91 -24.71
C GLY A 444 13.01 -10.24 -24.12
N GLU A 445 13.75 -10.20 -23.00
CA GLU A 445 14.26 -11.39 -22.31
C GLU A 445 13.49 -11.65 -21.00
N LEU A 446 13.27 -12.93 -20.67
CA LEU A 446 12.62 -13.34 -19.43
C LEU A 446 13.62 -13.62 -18.30
N ASP A 447 14.87 -13.97 -18.63
CA ASP A 447 15.87 -14.36 -17.64
C ASP A 447 16.38 -13.16 -16.83
N GLY A 448 16.31 -13.26 -15.50
CA GLY A 448 16.75 -12.25 -14.56
C GLY A 448 15.67 -11.83 -13.55
N PHE A 449 15.98 -10.74 -12.86
CA PHE A 449 15.13 -10.04 -11.91
C PHE A 449 14.16 -9.12 -12.65
N GLY A 450 12.85 -9.31 -12.48
CA GLY A 450 11.82 -8.49 -13.11
C GLY A 450 10.48 -9.21 -13.32
N GLN A 451 9.45 -8.43 -13.65
CA GLN A 451 8.08 -8.93 -13.86
C GLN A 451 7.96 -9.68 -15.19
N LEU A 452 7.31 -10.85 -15.18
CA LEU A 452 7.07 -11.62 -16.39
C LEU A 452 5.76 -11.18 -17.08
N PHE A 453 5.74 -11.23 -18.41
CA PHE A 453 4.54 -11.02 -19.25
C PHE A 453 3.86 -9.65 -19.08
N VAL A 454 4.65 -8.59 -18.86
CA VAL A 454 4.17 -7.20 -18.87
C VAL A 454 4.12 -6.71 -20.31
N VAL A 455 2.92 -6.49 -20.85
CA VAL A 455 2.66 -6.13 -22.26
C VAL A 455 2.06 -4.74 -22.44
N SER A 456 1.68 -4.04 -21.37
CA SER A 456 1.21 -2.64 -21.43
C SER A 456 1.52 -1.85 -20.16
N ASP A 457 1.41 -0.52 -20.24
CA ASP A 457 1.59 0.41 -19.11
C ASP A 457 0.33 0.55 -18.24
N GLU A 458 -0.79 -0.01 -18.68
CA GLU A 458 -2.08 -0.04 -18.00
C GLU A 458 -2.33 -1.37 -17.25
N GLN A 459 -1.56 -2.42 -17.59
CA GLN A 459 -1.67 -3.76 -17.01
C GLN A 459 -1.53 -3.76 -15.49
N LYS A 460 -2.35 -4.58 -14.83
CA LYS A 460 -2.25 -4.82 -13.39
C LYS A 460 -1.12 -5.81 -13.09
N LEU A 461 -0.34 -5.55 -12.05
CA LEU A 461 0.87 -6.30 -11.71
C LEU A 461 0.71 -7.03 -10.37
N ASP A 462 1.27 -8.24 -10.29
CA ASP A 462 1.38 -8.99 -9.04
C ASP A 462 2.28 -8.25 -8.04
N ARG A 463 1.88 -8.24 -6.76
CA ARG A 463 2.71 -7.74 -5.66
C ARG A 463 3.76 -8.80 -5.28
N ALA A 464 4.71 -9.05 -6.18
CA ALA A 464 5.82 -9.98 -6.00
C ALA A 464 7.08 -9.48 -6.69
N ASP A 465 8.24 -9.64 -6.06
CA ASP A 465 9.54 -9.64 -6.76
C ASP A 465 9.75 -11.03 -7.38
N LEU A 466 10.31 -11.06 -8.58
CA LEU A 466 10.47 -12.27 -9.38
C LEU A 466 11.91 -12.39 -9.88
N PHE A 467 12.44 -13.61 -9.87
CA PHE A 467 13.70 -13.96 -10.53
C PHE A 467 13.48 -15.22 -11.37
N PHE A 468 13.67 -15.11 -12.69
CA PHE A 468 13.41 -16.20 -13.64
C PHE A 468 14.71 -16.66 -14.32
N LEU A 469 14.85 -17.96 -14.56
CA LEU A 469 16.00 -18.56 -15.25
C LEU A 469 15.55 -19.75 -16.09
N LYS A 470 16.07 -19.87 -17.32
CA LYS A 470 16.12 -21.16 -18.01
C LYS A 470 17.29 -21.99 -17.46
N THR A 471 17.02 -23.20 -16.99
CA THR A 471 17.99 -24.07 -16.28
C THR A 471 18.41 -25.29 -17.09
N ALA A 472 17.55 -25.81 -17.95
CA ALA A 472 17.87 -26.88 -18.90
C ALA A 472 17.09 -26.74 -20.22
N PRO A 473 17.58 -27.32 -21.34
CA PRO A 473 18.96 -27.77 -21.55
C PRO A 473 19.98 -26.61 -21.47
N ILE A 474 21.26 -26.93 -21.26
CA ILE A 474 22.31 -25.95 -20.94
C ILE A 474 22.45 -24.85 -22.00
N TYR A 475 22.21 -25.15 -23.29
CA TYR A 475 22.31 -24.18 -24.38
C TYR A 475 21.25 -23.06 -24.32
N LEU A 476 20.18 -23.23 -23.52
CA LEU A 476 19.18 -22.18 -23.27
C LEU A 476 19.57 -21.24 -22.13
N ARG A 477 20.59 -21.56 -21.32
CA ARG A 477 21.04 -20.71 -20.20
C ARG A 477 21.63 -19.40 -20.73
N ARG A 478 21.10 -18.27 -20.27
CA ARG A 478 21.62 -16.94 -20.62
C ARG A 478 22.91 -16.60 -19.85
N PRO A 479 23.76 -15.67 -20.34
CA PRO A 479 24.99 -15.22 -19.65
C PRO A 479 24.79 -14.64 -18.25
N ILE A 480 23.56 -14.35 -17.85
CA ILE A 480 23.21 -13.99 -16.46
C ILE A 480 23.52 -15.12 -15.47
N PHE A 481 23.44 -16.38 -15.90
CA PHE A 481 23.65 -17.56 -15.05
C PHE A 481 25.08 -17.63 -14.50
N SER A 482 26.09 -17.23 -15.29
CA SER A 482 27.49 -17.18 -14.85
C SER A 482 27.83 -15.97 -13.97
N LYS A 483 26.94 -14.98 -13.89
CA LYS A 483 27.09 -13.80 -13.01
C LYS A 483 26.53 -14.03 -11.60
N LEU A 484 25.74 -15.09 -11.40
CA LEU A 484 25.15 -15.42 -10.09
C LEU A 484 26.26 -15.72 -9.06
N PRO A 485 26.02 -15.47 -7.76
CA PRO A 485 26.89 -15.94 -6.69
C PRO A 485 27.19 -17.43 -6.82
N LEU A 486 28.46 -17.82 -6.60
CA LEU A 486 28.93 -19.18 -6.82
C LEU A 486 28.07 -20.23 -6.09
N SER A 487 27.78 -19.99 -4.81
CA SER A 487 26.95 -20.84 -3.95
C SER A 487 25.53 -21.04 -4.49
N LEU A 488 24.89 -19.95 -4.95
CA LEU A 488 23.57 -20.00 -5.55
C LEU A 488 23.60 -20.74 -6.88
N ARG A 489 24.61 -20.49 -7.73
CA ARG A 489 24.76 -21.16 -9.03
C ARG A 489 24.88 -22.68 -8.87
N GLU A 490 25.81 -23.14 -8.03
CA GLU A 490 26.01 -24.56 -7.76
C GLU A 490 24.74 -25.22 -7.19
N THR A 491 24.05 -24.53 -6.28
CA THR A 491 22.78 -25.00 -5.68
C THR A 491 21.65 -25.08 -6.72
N ILE A 492 21.55 -24.12 -7.64
CA ILE A 492 20.59 -24.20 -8.77
C ILE A 492 20.95 -25.37 -9.68
N GLU A 493 22.22 -25.63 -9.97
CA GLU A 493 22.64 -26.71 -10.87
C GLU A 493 22.30 -28.10 -10.28
N GLU A 494 22.57 -28.30 -8.99
CA GLU A 494 22.28 -29.55 -8.28
C GLU A 494 20.75 -29.76 -8.11
N TYR A 495 20.03 -28.72 -7.65
CA TYR A 495 18.57 -28.76 -7.53
C TYR A 495 17.85 -28.93 -8.88
N SER A 496 18.34 -28.28 -9.95
CA SER A 496 17.82 -28.42 -11.31
C SER A 496 17.89 -29.87 -11.79
N LYS A 497 19.00 -30.55 -11.51
CA LYS A 497 19.20 -31.96 -11.87
C LYS A 497 18.23 -32.87 -11.10
N GLU A 498 18.21 -32.80 -9.76
CA GLU A 498 17.34 -33.66 -8.95
C GLU A 498 15.85 -33.47 -9.30
N VAL A 499 15.41 -32.23 -9.52
CA VAL A 499 14.02 -31.93 -9.90
C VAL A 499 13.71 -32.34 -11.34
N ASN A 500 14.68 -32.30 -12.27
CA ASN A 500 14.48 -32.81 -13.64
C ASN A 500 14.24 -34.32 -13.62
N GLU A 501 15.09 -35.08 -12.92
CA GLU A 501 14.97 -36.53 -12.78
C GLU A 501 13.65 -36.94 -12.08
N LEU A 502 13.22 -36.18 -11.06
CA LEU A 502 11.92 -36.38 -10.42
C LEU A 502 10.76 -36.09 -11.38
N SER A 503 10.83 -35.00 -12.14
CA SER A 503 9.77 -34.57 -13.07
C SER A 503 9.54 -35.58 -14.19
N MET A 504 10.62 -36.16 -14.75
CA MET A 504 10.51 -37.21 -15.76
C MET A 504 9.81 -38.46 -15.22
N LYS A 505 10.17 -38.94 -14.02
CA LYS A 505 9.49 -40.08 -13.38
C LYS A 505 8.00 -39.81 -13.12
N VAL A 506 7.64 -38.58 -12.75
CA VAL A 506 6.22 -38.19 -12.59
C VAL A 506 5.48 -38.17 -13.93
N LEU A 507 6.14 -37.74 -15.02
CA LEU A 507 5.57 -37.75 -16.38
C LEU A 507 5.42 -39.19 -16.93
N GLU A 508 6.42 -40.05 -16.74
CA GLU A 508 6.38 -41.48 -17.09
C GLU A 508 5.21 -42.18 -16.39
N MET A 509 5.08 -42.00 -15.07
CA MET A 509 3.97 -42.59 -14.30
C MET A 509 2.62 -41.97 -14.66
N SER A 510 2.60 -40.69 -15.05
CA SER A 510 1.40 -40.02 -15.59
C SER A 510 0.98 -40.61 -16.94
N GLY A 511 1.93 -40.97 -17.81
CA GLY A 511 1.71 -41.65 -19.08
C GLY A 511 1.21 -43.09 -18.88
N LYS A 512 1.88 -43.86 -18.00
CA LYS A 512 1.46 -45.21 -17.60
C LYS A 512 0.02 -45.22 -17.07
N ALA A 513 -0.34 -44.25 -16.23
CA ALA A 513 -1.70 -44.07 -15.71
C ALA A 513 -2.74 -43.71 -16.78
N LEU A 514 -2.33 -43.10 -17.90
CA LEU A 514 -3.18 -42.79 -19.05
C LEU A 514 -3.24 -43.94 -20.08
N GLY A 515 -2.39 -44.95 -19.97
CA GLY A 515 -2.19 -45.96 -21.02
C GLY A 515 -1.48 -45.41 -22.27
N ILE A 516 -0.65 -44.37 -22.10
CA ILE A 516 0.23 -43.84 -23.17
C ILE A 516 1.53 -44.65 -23.19
N ASP A 517 2.02 -44.95 -24.38
CA ASP A 517 3.33 -45.57 -24.58
C ASP A 517 4.46 -44.70 -24.01
N GLU A 518 5.43 -45.32 -23.34
CA GLU A 518 6.56 -44.63 -22.70
C GLU A 518 7.39 -43.80 -23.70
N GLU A 519 7.51 -44.28 -24.94
CA GLU A 519 8.24 -43.60 -26.00
C GLU A 519 7.51 -42.33 -26.47
N GLU A 520 6.17 -42.31 -26.49
CA GLU A 520 5.41 -41.09 -26.77
C GLU A 520 5.64 -40.01 -25.70
N VAL A 521 5.85 -40.40 -24.43
CA VAL A 521 6.19 -39.46 -23.35
C VAL A 521 7.60 -38.90 -23.55
N LYS A 522 8.57 -39.77 -23.85
CA LYS A 522 9.97 -39.40 -24.09
C LYS A 522 10.13 -38.43 -25.26
N ILE A 523 9.54 -38.75 -26.41
CA ILE A 523 9.56 -37.91 -27.63
C ILE A 523 9.14 -36.46 -27.34
N VAL A 524 8.19 -36.25 -26.42
CA VAL A 524 7.66 -34.91 -26.09
C VAL A 524 8.46 -34.22 -24.98
N PHE A 525 8.85 -34.92 -23.92
CA PHE A 525 9.35 -34.32 -22.68
C PHE A 525 10.82 -34.60 -22.35
N GLU A 526 11.45 -35.63 -22.93
CA GLU A 526 12.87 -35.91 -22.73
C GLU A 526 13.74 -34.85 -23.43
N GLU A 527 14.79 -34.38 -22.76
CA GLU A 527 15.55 -33.17 -23.12
C GLU A 527 14.70 -31.88 -23.22
N GLY A 528 13.50 -31.90 -22.62
CA GLY A 528 12.58 -30.76 -22.56
C GLY A 528 13.14 -29.52 -21.84
N MET A 529 12.51 -28.37 -22.08
CA MET A 529 12.95 -27.12 -21.45
C MET A 529 12.57 -27.07 -19.97
N GLN A 530 13.57 -26.96 -19.09
CA GLN A 530 13.36 -26.62 -17.68
C GLN A 530 13.61 -25.13 -17.43
N SER A 531 12.71 -24.49 -16.69
CA SER A 531 12.93 -23.15 -16.15
C SER A 531 12.53 -23.07 -14.67
N MET A 532 13.08 -22.07 -13.97
CA MET A 532 12.75 -21.78 -12.57
C MET A 532 12.26 -20.34 -12.44
N ARG A 533 11.18 -20.15 -11.67
CA ARG A 533 10.70 -18.84 -11.22
C ARG A 533 10.76 -18.81 -9.70
N MET A 534 11.70 -18.05 -9.18
CA MET A 534 11.82 -17.72 -7.77
C MET A 534 10.93 -16.50 -7.50
N ASN A 535 10.11 -16.57 -6.46
CA ASN A 535 9.08 -15.59 -6.16
C ASN A 535 9.26 -15.10 -4.71
N TYR A 536 9.25 -13.79 -4.51
CA TYR A 536 9.23 -13.15 -3.20
C TYR A 536 8.00 -12.25 -3.08
N TYR A 537 7.09 -12.60 -2.18
CA TYR A 537 5.87 -11.85 -1.91
C TYR A 537 6.05 -11.07 -0.61
N PRO A 538 6.25 -9.73 -0.65
CA PRO A 538 6.39 -8.93 0.56
C PRO A 538 5.06 -8.76 1.31
N PRO A 539 5.08 -8.58 2.65
CA PRO A 539 3.89 -8.29 3.44
C PRO A 539 3.08 -7.12 2.85
N CYS A 540 1.74 -7.22 2.92
CA CYS A 540 0.83 -6.24 2.35
C CYS A 540 -0.18 -5.74 3.40
N PRO A 541 -0.12 -4.45 3.81
CA PRO A 541 -1.01 -3.88 4.81
C PRO A 541 -2.39 -3.46 4.26
N GLN A 542 -2.69 -3.71 2.98
CA GLN A 542 -3.94 -3.38 2.30
C GLN A 542 -4.39 -4.57 1.44
N LEU A 543 -4.64 -5.71 2.11
CA LEU A 543 -4.99 -6.98 1.47
C LEU A 543 -6.26 -6.88 0.63
N GLU A 544 -7.18 -6.00 1.02
CA GLU A 544 -8.45 -5.73 0.35
C GLU A 544 -8.32 -5.02 -1.01
N LYS A 545 -7.09 -4.62 -1.40
CA LYS A 545 -6.80 -3.90 -2.65
C LYS A 545 -5.93 -4.67 -3.63
N VAL A 546 -5.40 -5.82 -3.24
CA VAL A 546 -4.49 -6.67 -4.05
C VAL A 546 -5.16 -8.01 -4.33
N MET A 547 -4.61 -8.83 -5.22
CA MET A 547 -5.21 -10.13 -5.54
C MET A 547 -5.31 -11.08 -4.33
N GLY A 548 -6.54 -11.23 -3.83
CA GLY A 548 -6.94 -12.24 -2.86
C GLY A 548 -6.60 -11.91 -1.41
N LEU A 549 -7.61 -12.00 -0.55
CA LEU A 549 -7.48 -11.97 0.91
C LEU A 549 -7.12 -13.38 1.42
N CYS A 550 -6.11 -13.51 2.28
CA CYS A 550 -5.91 -14.71 3.07
C CYS A 550 -6.61 -14.58 4.44
N PRO A 551 -7.49 -15.53 4.86
CA PRO A 551 -8.15 -15.45 6.17
C PRO A 551 -7.28 -15.91 7.36
N GLN A 552 -6.09 -16.49 7.13
CA GLN A 552 -5.28 -17.15 8.17
C GLN A 552 -3.77 -16.93 8.02
N SER A 553 -3.07 -16.65 9.12
CA SER A 553 -1.62 -16.42 9.20
C SER A 553 -0.76 -17.64 8.81
N ASN A 554 -1.34 -18.85 8.83
CA ASN A 554 -0.63 -20.11 8.60
C ASN A 554 -0.89 -20.70 7.20
N SER A 555 -1.58 -19.98 6.30
CA SER A 555 -1.79 -20.48 4.94
C SER A 555 -0.51 -20.43 4.11
N SER A 556 -0.41 -21.29 3.10
CA SER A 556 0.71 -21.25 2.16
C SER A 556 0.69 -20.07 1.18
N GLY A 557 -0.38 -19.28 1.16
CA GLY A 557 -0.64 -18.27 0.12
C GLY A 557 -1.04 -18.84 -1.25
N LEU A 558 -0.78 -20.12 -1.58
CA LEU A 558 -1.23 -20.70 -2.85
C LEU A 558 -2.69 -21.15 -2.75
N THR A 559 -3.53 -20.71 -3.68
CA THR A 559 -4.94 -21.14 -3.80
C THR A 559 -5.24 -21.65 -5.20
N ILE A 560 -6.14 -22.65 -5.30
CA ILE A 560 -6.61 -23.24 -6.55
C ILE A 560 -8.11 -23.04 -6.73
N LEU A 561 -8.56 -22.89 -7.98
CA LEU A 561 -9.97 -22.75 -8.34
C LEU A 561 -10.57 -24.11 -8.71
N LEU A 562 -11.51 -24.60 -7.90
CA LEU A 562 -12.27 -25.81 -8.24
C LEU A 562 -13.32 -25.55 -9.33
N SER A 563 -13.80 -26.64 -9.95
CA SER A 563 -14.86 -26.65 -10.97
C SER A 563 -16.18 -26.02 -10.52
N ASN A 564 -16.44 -25.94 -9.22
CA ASN A 564 -17.60 -25.26 -8.63
C ASN A 564 -17.38 -23.74 -8.39
N GLY A 565 -16.26 -23.17 -8.85
CA GLY A 565 -15.94 -21.75 -8.72
C GLY A 565 -15.37 -21.33 -7.36
N ILE A 566 -15.05 -22.28 -6.47
CA ILE A 566 -14.52 -21.98 -5.14
C ILE A 566 -12.99 -22.01 -5.13
N TRP A 567 -12.38 -20.96 -4.57
CA TRP A 567 -10.95 -20.91 -4.25
C TRP A 567 -10.63 -21.67 -2.96
N ILE A 568 -9.74 -22.66 -3.01
CA ILE A 568 -9.26 -23.40 -1.83
C ILE A 568 -7.76 -23.14 -1.60
N PRO A 569 -7.31 -22.85 -0.36
CA PRO A 569 -5.89 -22.82 -0.03
C PRO A 569 -5.27 -24.22 -0.07
N ILE A 570 -4.07 -24.32 -0.64
CA ILE A 570 -3.18 -25.48 -0.46
C ILE A 570 -2.38 -25.26 0.82
N LEU A 571 -2.16 -26.30 1.62
CA LEU A 571 -1.20 -26.30 2.73
C LEU A 571 -0.09 -27.34 2.44
N PRO A 572 1.08 -26.90 1.92
CA PRO A 572 2.23 -27.76 1.68
C PRO A 572 2.65 -28.48 2.95
N LEU A 573 2.75 -29.80 2.87
CA LEU A 573 3.33 -30.64 3.91
C LEU A 573 4.83 -30.34 4.05
N PRO A 574 5.42 -30.52 5.25
CA PRO A 574 6.87 -30.51 5.41
C PRO A 574 7.53 -31.55 4.49
N ASN A 575 8.64 -31.18 3.86
CA ASN A 575 9.38 -32.07 2.95
C ASN A 575 8.50 -32.62 1.79
N ALA A 576 7.71 -31.74 1.18
CA ALA A 576 6.85 -32.06 0.04
C ALA A 576 6.94 -31.01 -1.07
N PHE A 577 6.73 -31.45 -2.32
CA PHE A 577 6.47 -30.55 -3.44
C PHE A 577 4.97 -30.40 -3.67
N VAL A 578 4.53 -29.24 -4.15
CA VAL A 578 3.20 -29.09 -4.77
C VAL A 578 3.41 -29.17 -6.28
N VAL A 579 2.75 -30.13 -6.92
CA VAL A 579 2.86 -30.43 -8.36
C VAL A 579 1.51 -30.13 -9.01
N ASN A 580 1.54 -29.57 -10.22
CA ASN A 580 0.33 -29.30 -11.00
C ASN A 580 0.48 -29.72 -12.46
N VAL A 581 -0.66 -30.03 -13.07
CA VAL A 581 -0.79 -30.23 -14.52
C VAL A 581 -0.72 -28.85 -15.19
N GLY A 582 0.07 -28.74 -16.26
CA GLY A 582 0.13 -27.56 -17.12
C GLY A 582 -0.60 -27.77 -18.45
N ASP A 583 -0.85 -26.68 -19.18
CA ASP A 583 -1.59 -26.69 -20.45
C ASP A 583 -1.04 -27.69 -21.49
N ALA A 584 0.28 -27.88 -21.54
CA ALA A 584 0.91 -28.86 -22.42
C ALA A 584 0.50 -30.31 -22.07
N LEU A 585 0.41 -30.65 -20.79
CA LEU A 585 -0.01 -31.98 -20.35
C LEU A 585 -1.53 -32.17 -20.47
N GLU A 586 -2.34 -31.10 -20.36
CA GLU A 586 -3.77 -31.18 -20.72
C GLU A 586 -3.96 -31.44 -22.23
N ILE A 587 -3.18 -30.80 -23.11
CA ILE A 587 -3.22 -31.07 -24.56
C ILE A 587 -2.76 -32.50 -24.85
N PHE A 588 -1.62 -32.92 -24.30
CA PHE A 588 -1.05 -34.26 -24.51
C PHE A 588 -1.97 -35.39 -24.03
N SER A 589 -2.61 -35.22 -22.87
CA SER A 589 -3.59 -36.16 -22.32
C SER A 589 -4.98 -36.11 -22.99
N ASN A 590 -5.13 -35.44 -24.13
CA ASN A 590 -6.41 -35.23 -24.82
C ASN A 590 -7.54 -34.66 -23.92
N GLY A 591 -7.16 -33.81 -22.96
CA GLY A 591 -8.07 -33.20 -22.00
C GLY A 591 -8.50 -34.11 -20.86
N ILE A 592 -7.85 -35.25 -20.62
CA ILE A 592 -8.13 -36.13 -19.47
C ILE A 592 -7.58 -35.49 -18.19
N TYR A 593 -6.31 -35.09 -18.18
CA TYR A 593 -5.75 -34.31 -17.07
C TYR A 593 -6.02 -32.82 -17.26
N LYS A 594 -6.21 -32.11 -16.15
CA LYS A 594 -6.67 -30.72 -16.15
C LYS A 594 -5.61 -29.76 -15.64
N SER A 595 -5.19 -28.83 -16.50
CA SER A 595 -4.58 -27.58 -16.04
C SER A 595 -5.61 -26.85 -15.17
N ILE A 596 -5.22 -26.21 -14.07
CA ILE A 596 -6.13 -25.57 -13.11
C ILE A 596 -5.67 -24.15 -12.77
N GLU A 597 -6.64 -23.22 -12.72
CA GLU A 597 -6.36 -21.83 -12.37
C GLU A 597 -5.98 -21.75 -10.90
N HIS A 598 -4.88 -21.02 -10.64
CA HIS A 598 -4.28 -20.92 -9.32
C HIS A 598 -3.68 -19.53 -9.15
N ARG A 599 -3.63 -19.05 -7.91
CA ARG A 599 -3.05 -17.73 -7.57
C ARG A 599 -2.31 -17.78 -6.25
N SER A 600 -1.31 -16.92 -6.12
CA SER A 600 -0.65 -16.67 -4.83
C SER A 600 -1.25 -15.41 -4.20
N VAL A 601 -1.94 -15.57 -3.07
CA VAL A 601 -2.43 -14.46 -2.25
C VAL A 601 -1.33 -14.00 -1.29
N VAL A 602 -1.32 -12.69 -0.99
CA VAL A 602 -0.40 -12.10 -0.01
C VAL A 602 -1.03 -12.05 1.38
N ASN A 603 -0.21 -11.83 2.41
CA ASN A 603 -0.67 -11.65 3.79
C ASN A 603 -0.04 -10.37 4.39
N SER A 604 -0.55 -9.91 5.53
CA SER A 604 -0.15 -8.63 6.15
C SER A 604 1.04 -8.71 7.10
N GLU A 605 1.51 -9.90 7.45
CA GLU A 605 2.42 -10.14 8.58
C GLU A 605 3.82 -10.61 8.19
N ARG A 606 3.93 -11.47 7.16
CA ARG A 606 5.17 -12.18 6.80
C ARG A 606 5.36 -12.26 5.29
N GLU A 607 6.61 -12.16 4.86
CA GLU A 607 6.99 -12.48 3.49
C GLU A 607 6.70 -13.96 3.17
N ARG A 608 6.43 -14.25 1.91
CA ARG A 608 6.39 -15.61 1.38
C ARG A 608 7.44 -15.74 0.28
N MET A 609 8.22 -16.80 0.32
CA MET A 609 9.12 -17.20 -0.77
C MET A 609 8.67 -18.53 -1.38
N SER A 610 8.90 -18.72 -2.67
CA SER A 610 8.66 -20.01 -3.35
C SER A 610 9.48 -20.14 -4.63
N VAL A 611 9.84 -21.38 -4.99
CA VAL A 611 10.37 -21.74 -6.32
C VAL A 611 9.31 -22.52 -7.05
N ALA A 612 8.99 -22.11 -8.27
CA ALA A 612 8.29 -22.94 -9.23
C ALA A 612 9.30 -23.41 -10.28
N THR A 613 9.46 -24.72 -10.45
CA THR A 613 10.25 -25.32 -11.53
C THR A 613 9.28 -25.85 -12.58
N PHE A 614 9.41 -25.41 -13.82
CA PHE A 614 8.54 -25.78 -14.93
C PHE A 614 9.27 -26.76 -15.84
N GLN A 615 8.74 -27.98 -15.95
CA GLN A 615 9.16 -28.96 -16.94
C GLN A 615 8.27 -28.81 -18.18
N ASN A 616 8.88 -28.49 -19.32
CA ASN A 616 8.18 -28.19 -20.57
C ASN A 616 8.62 -29.14 -21.69
N PRO A 617 7.82 -29.35 -22.74
CA PRO A 617 8.22 -30.12 -23.91
C PRO A 617 9.50 -29.60 -24.58
N ARG A 618 10.11 -30.44 -25.43
CA ARG A 618 11.23 -30.05 -26.29
C ARG A 618 10.88 -28.87 -27.20
N LEU A 619 11.79 -27.90 -27.33
CA LEU A 619 11.54 -26.65 -28.05
C LEU A 619 11.37 -26.83 -29.57
N ASP A 620 12.10 -27.80 -30.13
CA ASP A 620 12.03 -28.30 -31.52
C ASP A 620 10.85 -29.28 -31.76
N GLY A 621 10.20 -29.71 -30.68
CA GLY A 621 9.12 -30.68 -30.70
C GLY A 621 7.74 -30.11 -31.05
N GLU A 622 6.75 -30.98 -30.94
CA GLU A 622 5.36 -30.71 -31.28
C GLU A 622 4.42 -31.09 -30.14
N LEU A 623 3.43 -30.22 -29.91
CA LEU A 623 2.41 -30.40 -28.90
C LEU A 623 1.08 -30.80 -29.56
N ARG A 624 0.56 -31.96 -29.16
CA ARG A 624 -0.65 -32.59 -29.68
C ARG A 624 -1.14 -33.65 -28.68
N PRO A 625 -2.40 -34.11 -28.76
CA PRO A 625 -2.83 -35.34 -28.08
C PRO A 625 -1.93 -36.54 -28.44
N ALA A 626 -1.61 -37.36 -27.44
CA ALA A 626 -0.88 -38.63 -27.62
C ALA A 626 -1.67 -39.59 -28.51
N ASN A 627 -1.00 -40.28 -29.44
CA ASN A 627 -1.64 -41.18 -30.40
C ASN A 627 -2.38 -42.31 -29.69
N SER A 628 -1.78 -42.88 -28.64
CA SER A 628 -2.35 -43.95 -27.82
C SER A 628 -3.73 -43.60 -27.23
N LEU A 629 -4.05 -42.31 -27.06
CA LEU A 629 -5.34 -41.85 -26.54
C LEU A 629 -6.40 -41.60 -27.62
N ILE A 630 -6.02 -41.56 -28.91
CA ILE A 630 -6.92 -41.16 -29.99
C ILE A 630 -7.52 -42.37 -30.70
N ASN A 631 -8.84 -42.44 -30.70
CA ASN A 631 -9.62 -43.46 -31.42
C ASN A 631 -11.03 -42.92 -31.74
N ALA A 632 -11.85 -43.72 -32.42
CA ALA A 632 -13.21 -43.34 -32.81
C ALA A 632 -14.11 -42.88 -31.64
N HIS A 633 -13.87 -43.37 -30.42
CA HIS A 633 -14.63 -43.01 -29.21
C HIS A 633 -13.98 -41.88 -28.39
N ASN A 634 -12.72 -41.52 -28.65
CA ASN A 634 -12.02 -40.40 -28.02
C ASN A 634 -11.22 -39.60 -29.07
N PRO A 635 -11.88 -38.80 -29.91
CA PRO A 635 -11.22 -38.03 -30.97
C PRO A 635 -10.32 -36.90 -30.41
N PRO A 636 -9.43 -36.31 -31.24
CA PRO A 636 -8.41 -35.35 -30.77
C PRO A 636 -8.99 -33.97 -30.47
N LYS A 637 -9.27 -33.69 -29.20
CA LYS A 637 -9.93 -32.48 -28.68
C LYS A 637 -9.07 -31.22 -28.79
N PHE A 638 -7.79 -31.39 -29.13
CA PHE A 638 -6.84 -30.31 -29.34
C PHE A 638 -6.11 -30.42 -30.68
N LYS A 639 -5.84 -29.27 -31.28
CA LYS A 639 -5.06 -29.10 -32.50
C LYS A 639 -3.57 -29.33 -32.22
N LYS A 640 -2.88 -29.82 -33.25
CA LYS A 640 -1.41 -29.94 -33.35
C LYS A 640 -0.79 -28.52 -33.43
N ILE A 641 0.28 -28.27 -32.68
CA ILE A 641 1.05 -27.00 -32.73
C ILE A 641 2.52 -27.22 -32.40
N GLY A 642 3.43 -26.53 -33.09
CA GLY A 642 4.87 -26.57 -32.78
C GLY A 642 5.16 -25.92 -31.41
N VAL A 643 6.02 -26.54 -30.60
CA VAL A 643 6.25 -26.09 -29.20
C VAL A 643 6.80 -24.65 -29.15
N THR A 644 7.70 -24.29 -30.06
CA THR A 644 8.19 -22.90 -30.20
C THR A 644 7.05 -21.91 -30.50
N GLU A 645 6.09 -22.26 -31.34
CA GLU A 645 4.94 -21.40 -31.67
C GLU A 645 4.00 -21.26 -30.47
N PHE A 646 3.70 -22.37 -29.80
CA PHE A 646 2.92 -22.38 -28.56
C PHE A 646 3.54 -21.46 -27.51
N TYR A 647 4.85 -21.54 -27.24
CA TYR A 647 5.49 -20.63 -26.29
C TYR A 647 5.53 -19.18 -26.78
N LYS A 648 5.80 -18.92 -28.06
CA LYS A 648 5.82 -17.56 -28.61
C LYS A 648 4.49 -16.84 -28.40
N GLY A 649 3.36 -17.49 -28.67
CA GLY A 649 2.04 -16.91 -28.39
C GLY A 649 1.71 -16.84 -26.90
N TYR A 650 2.26 -17.74 -26.07
CA TYR A 650 2.04 -17.74 -24.61
C TYR A 650 2.72 -16.54 -23.93
N VAL A 651 3.96 -16.20 -24.35
CA VAL A 651 4.77 -15.16 -23.70
C VAL A 651 4.51 -13.74 -24.21
N THR A 652 3.80 -13.57 -25.33
CA THR A 652 3.55 -12.27 -25.98
C THR A 652 2.18 -11.64 -25.63
N ARG A 653 1.48 -12.21 -24.64
CA ARG A 653 0.12 -11.82 -24.24
C ARG A 653 0.01 -11.61 -22.73
N GLU A 654 -1.01 -10.88 -22.31
CA GLU A 654 -1.41 -10.81 -20.90
C GLU A 654 -1.98 -12.16 -20.42
N LEU A 655 -1.60 -12.58 -19.21
CA LEU A 655 -2.06 -13.85 -18.62
C LEU A 655 -3.44 -13.70 -17.95
N VAL A 656 -4.50 -13.69 -18.76
CA VAL A 656 -5.89 -13.67 -18.29
C VAL A 656 -6.51 -15.08 -18.34
N GLY A 657 -6.43 -15.81 -17.23
CA GLY A 657 -7.01 -17.14 -17.03
C GLY A 657 -6.63 -18.20 -18.09
N LYS A 658 -7.42 -19.27 -18.19
CA LYS A 658 -7.30 -20.39 -19.16
C LYS A 658 -7.62 -20.03 -20.62
N SER A 659 -7.51 -18.76 -20.99
CA SER A 659 -7.86 -18.29 -22.33
C SER A 659 -6.98 -18.88 -23.45
N TYR A 660 -5.73 -19.25 -23.17
CA TYR A 660 -4.79 -19.72 -24.20
C TYR A 660 -5.15 -21.09 -24.75
N ILE A 661 -5.22 -22.11 -23.88
CA ILE A 661 -5.51 -23.50 -24.25
C ILE A 661 -6.85 -23.65 -24.99
N CYS A 662 -7.80 -22.74 -24.76
CA CYS A 662 -9.09 -22.77 -25.43
C CYS A 662 -9.03 -22.53 -26.95
N GLN A 663 -8.07 -21.76 -27.47
CA GLN A 663 -7.96 -21.51 -28.92
C GLN A 663 -7.47 -22.74 -29.71
N PHE A 664 -6.80 -23.66 -29.02
CA PHE A 664 -6.31 -24.92 -29.57
C PHE A 664 -7.34 -26.04 -29.51
N LYS A 665 -8.53 -25.82 -28.94
CA LYS A 665 -9.60 -26.82 -28.96
C LYS A 665 -10.08 -27.06 -30.39
N SER A 666 -10.33 -28.33 -30.71
CA SER A 666 -10.98 -28.75 -31.95
C SER A 666 -12.48 -28.45 -31.87
N GLU A 667 -13.05 -27.87 -32.93
CA GLU A 667 -14.52 -27.81 -33.08
C GLU A 667 -14.99 -29.11 -33.74
N TYR A 668 -16.07 -29.70 -33.23
CA TYR A 668 -16.69 -30.91 -33.77
C TYR A 668 -18.11 -30.62 -34.23
N VAL A 669 -18.49 -31.21 -35.37
CA VAL A 669 -19.88 -31.36 -35.80
C VAL A 669 -20.17 -32.86 -35.82
N ILE A 670 -21.08 -33.32 -34.97
CA ILE A 670 -21.63 -34.66 -35.06
C ILE A 670 -22.72 -34.65 -36.14
N ARG A 671 -22.65 -35.60 -37.07
CA ARG A 671 -23.73 -35.95 -38.00
C ARG A 671 -23.86 -37.46 -37.98
N ASP A 672 -25.09 -37.94 -37.91
CA ASP A 672 -25.36 -39.35 -37.68
C ASP A 672 -25.42 -40.18 -38.98
N ASP A 673 -25.09 -41.46 -38.79
CA ASP A 673 -25.34 -42.68 -39.57
C ASP A 673 -24.80 -42.86 -41.01
N ASP A 674 -24.82 -41.89 -41.93
CA ASP A 674 -24.51 -42.15 -43.36
C ASP A 674 -23.13 -41.65 -43.85
N GLY A 675 -22.10 -41.80 -43.02
CA GLY A 675 -20.70 -42.01 -43.43
C GLY A 675 -20.00 -40.98 -44.34
N GLU A 676 -19.35 -39.97 -43.74
CA GLU A 676 -17.93 -39.63 -43.91
C GLU A 676 -17.52 -38.55 -42.88
N ILE A 677 -16.34 -38.69 -42.26
CA ILE A 677 -15.83 -37.70 -41.28
C ILE A 677 -15.11 -36.57 -42.03
N GLU A 678 -15.86 -35.55 -42.47
CA GLU A 678 -15.26 -34.35 -43.05
C GLU A 678 -14.69 -33.43 -41.94
N ILE A 679 -13.36 -33.46 -41.76
CA ILE A 679 -12.66 -32.54 -40.84
C ILE A 679 -12.60 -31.14 -41.47
N LYS A 680 -13.67 -30.36 -41.30
CA LYS A 680 -13.71 -28.95 -41.73
C LYS A 680 -13.02 -28.03 -40.72
N TYR A 681 -11.79 -27.63 -41.05
CA TYR A 681 -11.13 -26.48 -40.44
C TYR A 681 -11.82 -25.18 -40.87
N MET A 682 -12.59 -24.55 -39.99
CA MET A 682 -12.94 -23.13 -40.17
C MET A 682 -11.93 -22.25 -39.44
N GLU A 683 -11.35 -21.29 -40.16
CA GLU A 683 -10.72 -20.13 -39.54
C GLU A 683 -11.80 -19.35 -38.78
N VAL A 684 -11.70 -19.35 -37.45
CA VAL A 684 -12.53 -18.49 -36.59
C VAL A 684 -11.82 -17.14 -36.52
N PRO A 685 -12.36 -16.06 -37.11
CA PRO A 685 -11.74 -14.75 -37.01
C PRO A 685 -11.70 -14.31 -35.55
N SER A 686 -10.63 -13.64 -35.15
CA SER A 686 -10.50 -13.12 -33.80
C SER A 686 -11.67 -12.18 -33.44
N VAL A 687 -11.95 -11.97 -32.16
CA VAL A 687 -12.97 -10.97 -31.72
C VAL A 687 -12.64 -9.57 -32.27
N GLN A 688 -11.36 -9.28 -32.50
CA GLN A 688 -10.89 -8.04 -33.15
C GLN A 688 -11.17 -7.96 -34.66
N GLU A 689 -11.37 -9.10 -35.34
CA GLU A 689 -11.81 -9.16 -36.74
C GLU A 689 -13.33 -9.20 -36.88
N LEU A 690 -14.01 -9.88 -35.95
CA LEU A 690 -15.47 -9.83 -35.82
C LEU A 690 -15.93 -8.39 -35.55
N ALA A 691 -15.21 -7.62 -34.72
CA ALA A 691 -15.47 -6.20 -34.48
C ALA A 691 -15.26 -5.29 -35.72
N LYS A 692 -14.51 -5.75 -36.74
CA LYS A 692 -14.32 -5.02 -38.01
C LYS A 692 -15.43 -5.30 -39.04
N LYS A 693 -16.25 -6.35 -38.83
CA LYS A 693 -17.41 -6.67 -39.68
C LYS A 693 -18.69 -6.18 -39.02
N LYS A 694 -19.53 -5.45 -39.75
CA LYS A 694 -20.90 -5.11 -39.29
C LYS A 694 -21.77 -6.38 -39.28
N LEU A 695 -21.75 -7.11 -38.17
CA LEU A 695 -22.69 -8.20 -37.91
C LEU A 695 -24.05 -7.60 -37.54
N MET A 696 -25.08 -7.95 -38.31
CA MET A 696 -26.46 -7.48 -38.07
C MET A 696 -27.20 -8.31 -37.01
N THR A 697 -26.67 -9.48 -36.64
CA THR A 697 -27.22 -10.39 -35.61
C THR A 697 -26.08 -11.15 -34.92
N ILE A 698 -26.23 -11.41 -33.62
CA ILE A 698 -25.28 -12.23 -32.84
C ILE A 698 -25.55 -13.72 -33.11
N PRO A 699 -24.52 -14.55 -33.38
CA PRO A 699 -24.72 -16.00 -33.57
C PRO A 699 -25.26 -16.69 -32.31
N SER A 700 -26.17 -17.66 -32.49
CA SER A 700 -26.87 -18.37 -31.41
C SER A 700 -25.96 -19.01 -30.36
N ARG A 701 -24.74 -19.44 -30.74
CA ARG A 701 -23.73 -19.99 -29.80
C ARG A 701 -23.27 -19.04 -28.68
N TYR A 702 -23.65 -17.76 -28.73
CA TYR A 702 -23.36 -16.75 -27.70
C TYR A 702 -24.59 -16.34 -26.87
N VAL A 703 -25.75 -16.97 -27.13
CA VAL A 703 -26.95 -16.84 -26.29
C VAL A 703 -26.91 -17.99 -25.27
N ARG A 704 -27.10 -17.69 -23.98
CA ARG A 704 -27.28 -18.71 -22.94
C ARG A 704 -28.76 -19.04 -22.78
N ASP A 705 -29.10 -20.32 -22.74
CA ASP A 705 -30.43 -20.77 -22.29
C ASP A 705 -30.48 -20.82 -20.77
N ASP A 706 -31.39 -20.03 -20.18
CA ASP A 706 -31.70 -20.07 -18.75
C ASP A 706 -32.74 -21.16 -18.46
N GLN A 707 -32.30 -22.41 -18.31
CA GLN A 707 -33.14 -23.51 -17.79
C GLN A 707 -32.41 -24.32 -16.71
N ASP A 708 -32.29 -23.75 -15.51
CA ASP A 708 -32.15 -24.53 -14.26
C ASP A 708 -32.44 -23.67 -13.01
N ARG A 709 -33.73 -23.49 -12.67
CA ARG A 709 -34.19 -22.89 -11.39
C ARG A 709 -35.49 -23.51 -10.88
N SER A 710 -35.39 -24.74 -10.38
CA SER A 710 -36.29 -25.31 -9.37
C SER A 710 -35.46 -26.34 -8.57
N ILE A 711 -35.36 -26.34 -7.25
CA ILE A 711 -36.39 -26.18 -6.21
C ILE A 711 -35.72 -25.61 -4.95
N ALA A 712 -36.29 -24.57 -4.31
CA ALA A 712 -36.24 -24.31 -2.85
C ALA A 712 -36.79 -22.90 -2.49
N THR A 713 -38.13 -22.72 -2.47
CA THR A 713 -38.75 -21.55 -1.84
C THR A 713 -40.04 -21.93 -1.12
N SER A 714 -40.00 -21.93 0.22
CA SER A 714 -41.20 -21.95 1.06
C SER A 714 -40.96 -21.21 2.38
N ASN A 715 -40.74 -19.89 2.30
CA ASN A 715 -41.65 -18.90 2.93
C ASN A 715 -41.11 -17.46 2.89
N PHE A 716 -41.88 -16.62 2.18
CA PHE A 716 -42.12 -15.19 2.42
C PHE A 716 -40.96 -14.17 2.46
N LYS A 717 -40.97 -13.38 1.37
CA LYS A 717 -41.11 -11.90 1.30
C LYS A 717 -39.88 -11.03 1.05
N GLN A 718 -40.08 -10.24 -0.02
CA GLN A 718 -39.47 -8.96 -0.41
C GLN A 718 -38.24 -8.97 -1.35
N VAL A 719 -38.32 -8.02 -2.29
CA VAL A 719 -37.33 -7.56 -3.29
C VAL A 719 -37.01 -8.53 -4.43
N LEU A 720 -37.89 -8.57 -5.43
CA LEU A 720 -37.48 -8.81 -6.82
C LEU A 720 -38.44 -8.14 -7.82
N VAL A 721 -38.31 -6.82 -7.98
CA VAL A 721 -38.73 -6.08 -9.17
C VAL A 721 -37.52 -5.25 -9.60
N ILE A 722 -36.75 -5.76 -10.55
CA ILE A 722 -35.80 -4.94 -11.31
C ILE A 722 -36.38 -4.77 -12.71
N ASP A 723 -36.73 -3.53 -12.99
CA ASP A 723 -37.36 -3.04 -14.20
C ASP A 723 -36.40 -3.16 -15.41
N MET A 724 -36.86 -3.80 -16.49
CA MET A 724 -36.13 -3.94 -17.75
C MET A 724 -36.14 -2.64 -18.59
N GLN A 725 -35.74 -1.52 -18.00
CA GLN A 725 -35.55 -0.23 -18.69
C GLN A 725 -34.18 0.43 -18.45
N ARG A 726 -33.21 -0.26 -17.83
CA ARG A 726 -31.84 0.29 -17.61
C ARG A 726 -30.67 -0.47 -18.22
N LEU A 727 -30.89 -1.52 -19.01
CA LEU A 727 -29.81 -2.25 -19.69
C LEU A 727 -29.55 -1.84 -21.15
N ILE A 728 -29.95 -0.63 -21.55
CA ILE A 728 -29.50 0.01 -22.81
C ILE A 728 -28.95 1.41 -22.50
N ILE A 729 -27.80 1.43 -21.80
CA ILE A 729 -26.71 2.43 -21.81
C ILE A 729 -25.61 1.76 -20.97
N GLY A 730 -24.55 1.26 -21.62
CA GLY A 730 -23.56 0.42 -20.94
C GLY A 730 -22.37 -0.06 -21.77
N VAL A 731 -22.32 0.27 -23.06
CA VAL A 731 -21.12 0.10 -23.90
C VAL A 731 -20.97 1.34 -24.76
N TYR A 732 -20.14 2.30 -24.33
CA TYR A 732 -19.21 3.10 -25.15
C TYR A 732 -18.58 4.25 -24.33
N MET A 733 -17.25 4.28 -24.34
CA MET A 733 -16.34 5.42 -24.05
C MET A 733 -16.18 5.94 -22.60
N THR A 734 -15.05 5.57 -21.99
CA THR A 734 -14.09 6.58 -21.50
C THR A 734 -13.43 7.27 -22.71
N GLY A 735 -13.29 8.60 -22.81
CA GLY A 735 -13.77 9.67 -21.92
C GLY A 735 -13.57 11.06 -22.58
N LEU A 736 -13.60 12.11 -21.74
CA LEU A 736 -13.40 13.54 -22.07
C LEU A 736 -14.50 14.27 -22.88
N VAL A 737 -15.47 14.85 -22.15
CA VAL A 737 -16.05 16.17 -22.49
C VAL A 737 -16.08 17.02 -21.21
N ARG A 738 -15.54 18.24 -21.28
CA ARG A 738 -15.64 19.25 -20.21
C ARG A 738 -17.05 19.85 -20.17
N VAL A 739 -17.57 20.08 -18.97
CA VAL A 739 -18.84 20.78 -18.75
C VAL A 739 -18.70 22.25 -19.16
N PHE A 740 -19.61 22.72 -20.02
CA PHE A 740 -20.08 24.11 -19.98
C PHE A 740 -21.61 24.12 -20.10
N GLN A 741 -22.22 24.85 -19.18
CA GLN A 741 -23.66 25.02 -19.01
C GLN A 741 -24.09 26.31 -19.75
N ILE A 742 -25.27 26.31 -20.40
CA ILE A 742 -26.22 27.44 -20.47
C ILE A 742 -27.50 27.02 -21.21
N SER A 743 -28.58 27.76 -20.96
CA SER A 743 -30.00 27.43 -21.17
C SER A 743 -30.53 27.47 -22.62
N LYS A 744 -31.68 26.82 -22.80
CA LYS A 744 -32.57 26.87 -23.98
C LYS A 744 -32.88 28.31 -24.46
N SER A 745 -32.80 28.58 -25.76
CA SER A 745 -33.99 29.01 -26.54
C SER A 745 -33.78 28.98 -28.08
N ASN A 746 -34.82 28.49 -28.78
CA ASN A 746 -35.37 28.85 -30.10
C ASN A 746 -34.55 29.40 -31.29
N ARG A 747 -34.92 28.90 -32.49
CA ARG A 747 -34.90 29.52 -33.85
C ARG A 747 -33.50 29.86 -34.42
N LEU A 748 -33.03 29.26 -35.52
CA LEU A 748 -33.54 29.45 -36.91
C LEU A 748 -32.82 28.51 -37.91
N CYS A 749 -33.40 28.34 -39.09
CA CYS A 749 -32.89 27.48 -40.18
C CYS A 749 -31.70 28.09 -40.95
N LYS A 750 -30.82 27.23 -41.52
CA LYS A 750 -30.57 27.04 -42.97
C LYS A 750 -29.22 26.33 -43.27
N ASN A 751 -29.26 25.39 -44.23
CA ASN A 751 -28.27 25.14 -45.33
C ASN A 751 -26.77 24.95 -44.99
N PHE A 752 -25.98 24.06 -45.61
CA PHE A 752 -26.19 22.92 -46.54
C PHE A 752 -24.82 22.19 -46.70
N LYS A 753 -24.81 20.91 -47.10
CA LYS A 753 -23.71 20.15 -47.77
C LYS A 753 -22.29 20.12 -47.12
N PHE A 754 -21.75 18.90 -46.99
CA PHE A 754 -20.32 18.64 -47.15
C PHE A 754 -20.10 17.58 -48.24
N ILE A 755 -19.12 17.83 -49.11
CA ILE A 755 -18.66 16.95 -50.21
C ILE A 755 -17.20 16.58 -49.92
N HIS A 756 -16.79 15.36 -50.28
CA HIS A 756 -15.38 14.93 -50.22
C HIS A 756 -14.48 15.83 -51.10
N GLN A 757 -13.30 16.22 -50.59
CA GLN A 757 -12.02 15.75 -51.15
C GLN A 757 -10.78 16.22 -50.36
N THR A 758 -9.71 15.46 -50.57
CA THR A 758 -8.33 15.63 -50.09
C THR A 758 -7.62 16.87 -50.64
N LYS A 759 -6.82 17.57 -49.80
CA LYS A 759 -5.35 17.73 -49.95
C LYS A 759 -4.72 18.80 -49.02
N LEU A 760 -3.61 18.41 -48.38
CA LEU A 760 -2.31 19.10 -48.24
C LEU A 760 -2.19 20.61 -47.89
N ILE A 761 -1.23 20.87 -46.97
CA ILE A 761 -0.19 21.94 -46.98
C ILE A 761 -0.41 23.25 -46.19
N LYS A 762 0.62 23.53 -45.35
CA LYS A 762 1.12 24.80 -44.75
C LYS A 762 0.21 25.67 -43.89
N PHE A 763 0.76 26.06 -42.73
CA PHE A 763 0.63 27.42 -42.21
C PHE A 763 1.99 28.12 -42.21
N GLY A 764 1.98 29.42 -42.47
CA GLY A 764 3.17 30.27 -42.41
C GLY A 764 2.83 31.69 -41.99
N PHE A 765 3.40 32.09 -40.84
CA PHE A 765 4.01 33.39 -40.54
C PHE A 765 3.20 34.71 -40.39
N PHE A 766 3.76 35.53 -39.46
CA PHE A 766 3.72 37.00 -39.31
C PHE A 766 2.46 37.66 -38.69
N ARG A 767 2.54 38.77 -37.91
CA ARG A 767 3.66 39.67 -37.51
C ARG A 767 3.33 40.49 -36.24
N GLY A 768 4.33 41.06 -35.52
CA GLY A 768 4.05 42.11 -34.50
C GLY A 768 5.11 42.47 -33.42
N PHE A 769 6.33 42.91 -33.82
CA PHE A 769 7.23 43.91 -33.18
C PHE A 769 7.21 44.17 -31.63
N GLN A 770 8.26 43.87 -30.82
CA GLN A 770 9.62 44.48 -30.64
C GLN A 770 9.71 45.66 -29.62
N PRO A 771 10.89 46.00 -29.02
CA PRO A 771 12.00 45.16 -28.49
C PRO A 771 12.66 45.69 -27.16
N ARG A 772 13.49 44.87 -26.47
CA ARG A 772 14.76 45.31 -25.79
C ARG A 772 15.62 44.13 -25.26
N VAL A 773 16.57 43.71 -26.10
CA VAL A 773 18.03 43.49 -25.87
C VAL A 773 18.54 42.85 -24.54
N GLY A 774 19.29 41.74 -24.67
CA GLY A 774 20.22 41.21 -23.65
C GLY A 774 20.70 39.77 -23.93
N SER A 775 21.96 39.61 -24.40
CA SER A 775 22.81 38.39 -24.55
C SER A 775 22.42 37.08 -23.82
N GLY A 776 22.66 35.86 -24.35
CA GLY A 776 23.25 35.41 -25.62
C GLY A 776 23.72 33.94 -25.56
N LEU A 777 23.84 33.26 -26.73
CA LEU A 777 24.41 31.91 -26.97
C LEU A 777 23.69 30.72 -26.27
N GLU A 778 22.77 30.00 -26.91
CA GLU A 778 22.92 28.98 -27.99
C GLU A 778 23.05 27.53 -27.49
N ASN A 779 21.92 26.81 -27.50
CA ASN A 779 21.86 25.34 -27.49
C ASN A 779 21.34 24.87 -28.86
N SER A 780 22.17 24.19 -29.65
CA SER A 780 21.80 23.67 -30.96
C SER A 780 21.32 22.21 -30.87
N TRP A 781 20.10 21.96 -31.35
CA TRP A 781 19.55 20.61 -31.54
C TRP A 781 19.68 20.22 -33.02
N VAL A 782 20.31 19.08 -33.30
CA VAL A 782 20.43 18.52 -34.66
C VAL A 782 19.52 17.31 -34.79
N TRP A 783 18.65 17.32 -35.81
CA TRP A 783 17.79 16.20 -36.17
C TRP A 783 18.48 15.29 -37.18
N TYR A 784 18.47 13.97 -36.95
CA TYR A 784 18.78 12.99 -37.98
C TYR A 784 17.52 12.31 -38.51
N LYS A 785 17.40 12.31 -39.84
CA LYS A 785 16.37 11.60 -40.60
C LYS A 785 17.05 10.41 -41.28
N ILE A 786 16.68 9.19 -40.92
CA ILE A 786 17.10 7.99 -41.64
C ILE A 786 15.85 7.33 -42.22
N SER A 787 15.81 7.26 -43.55
CA SER A 787 14.75 6.61 -44.32
C SER A 787 15.04 5.13 -44.48
N SER A 788 14.05 4.28 -44.23
CA SER A 788 14.09 2.87 -44.60
C SER A 788 14.09 2.70 -46.13
N LYS A 789 15.19 2.19 -46.67
CA LYS A 789 15.21 1.46 -47.95
C LYS A 789 15.80 0.08 -47.70
N ILE A 790 15.05 -0.94 -48.11
CA ILE A 790 15.49 -2.33 -48.18
C ILE A 790 16.33 -2.49 -49.46
N PRO A 791 17.48 -3.19 -49.40
CA PRO A 791 18.07 -3.86 -50.56
C PRO A 791 17.72 -5.36 -50.54
N GLU A 792 17.36 -5.89 -51.69
CA GLU A 792 17.27 -7.34 -51.95
C GLU A 792 18.68 -7.90 -52.22
N ASN A 793 18.90 -9.20 -51.90
CA ASN A 793 20.01 -10.11 -52.27
C ASN A 793 21.17 -9.54 -53.15
N GLN A 794 22.46 -9.82 -52.89
CA GLN A 794 23.06 -11.16 -52.94
C GLN A 794 24.59 -11.12 -52.57
N ASP A 795 25.08 -12.21 -51.96
CA ASP A 795 26.43 -12.84 -51.96
C ASP A 795 27.80 -12.08 -51.92
N GLU A 796 28.74 -12.78 -51.27
CA GLU A 796 30.23 -12.74 -51.31
C GLU A 796 31.11 -11.79 -50.46
N ALA A 797 32.25 -12.37 -50.06
CA ALA A 797 33.54 -11.78 -49.64
C ALA A 797 33.74 -11.19 -48.20
N LEU A 798 34.15 -12.09 -47.29
CA LEU A 798 35.47 -12.11 -46.60
C LEU A 798 36.22 -10.78 -46.28
N ALA A 799 36.70 -10.71 -45.02
CA ALA A 799 38.08 -10.38 -44.58
C ALA A 799 38.30 -9.20 -43.59
N SER A 800 39.01 -9.55 -42.50
CA SER A 800 40.04 -8.78 -41.77
C SER A 800 39.78 -7.38 -41.20
N THR A 801 39.70 -7.32 -39.87
CA THR A 801 40.54 -6.49 -38.96
C THR A 801 41.42 -5.37 -39.54
N ALA A 802 41.27 -4.13 -39.04
CA ALA A 802 42.40 -3.33 -38.51
C ALA A 802 41.97 -2.11 -37.67
N SER A 803 42.72 -1.87 -36.59
CA SER A 803 42.58 -0.78 -35.61
C SER A 803 42.91 0.62 -36.16
N ILE A 804 42.29 1.68 -35.61
CA ILE A 804 42.98 2.97 -35.37
C ILE A 804 42.72 3.44 -33.92
N LYS A 805 43.80 3.89 -33.25
CA LYS A 805 43.82 4.49 -31.91
C LYS A 805 43.62 6.01 -31.97
N SER A 806 43.11 6.62 -30.90
CA SER A 806 43.40 8.03 -30.58
C SER A 806 43.47 8.31 -29.06
N THR A 807 44.69 8.35 -28.54
CA THR A 807 45.13 9.18 -27.40
C THR A 807 44.92 10.69 -27.70
N ALA A 808 44.89 11.67 -26.79
CA ALA A 808 45.06 11.75 -25.33
C ALA A 808 44.54 13.13 -24.80
N LEU A 809 44.71 13.37 -23.48
CA LEU A 809 44.70 14.67 -22.77
C LEU A 809 43.31 15.33 -22.51
N ALA A 810 43.07 16.05 -21.40
CA ALA A 810 44.00 16.58 -20.40
C ALA A 810 43.50 16.65 -18.95
N ARG A 811 44.44 16.43 -18.01
CA ARG A 811 44.67 17.13 -16.71
C ARG A 811 43.53 17.25 -15.67
N ARG A 812 43.73 16.53 -14.55
CA ARG A 812 43.49 17.05 -13.18
C ARG A 812 44.66 17.96 -12.75
N GLY A 813 44.38 18.88 -11.83
CA GLY A 813 45.34 19.46 -10.90
C GLY A 813 44.71 19.53 -9.51
N ALA A 814 45.34 18.82 -8.55
CA ALA A 814 45.67 19.17 -7.17
C ALA A 814 44.86 20.27 -6.43
N ILE A 815 44.63 20.19 -5.11
CA ILE A 815 45.65 20.02 -4.04
C ILE A 815 45.13 19.16 -2.86
N SER A 816 46.09 18.53 -2.16
CA SER A 816 46.02 17.69 -0.95
C SER A 816 45.14 16.45 -1.03
#